data_AF-A0A7V7D5I3-F1
#
_entry.id   AF-A0A7V7D5I3-F1
#
_cell.length_a   1.000
_cell.length_b   1.000
_cell.length_c   1.000
_cell.angle_alpha   90.00
_cell.angle_beta   90.00
_cell.angle_gamma   90.00
#
_symmetry.space_group_name_H-M   'P 1'
#
loop_
_entity.id
_entity.type
_entity.pdbx_description
1 polymer ?
#
loop_
_entity_poly.entity_id
_entity_poly.type
_entity_poly.pdbx_seq_one_letter_code
_entity_poly.pdbx_strand_id
1 'polypeptide(L)'
;MPVIKLSKNSNANIGEKHFFSAPTSRVQRVLLAVLIVIMTPFSASGKTVAEWDFSKGAHGWTANSRVENLRSSAQGLIVKSTGEDPWIEGPPVDLPADKMVRVKIRMKSNADQHAELFYGKAFRAGRSVRFTTRNDGQWHDYSLIIREKLGPGTRFRLDPCTGKGEIAVAFIKIESLSEMVAPPLGKPKKPDKTQRGPVSVKSGQLEFEHYGKRWGNFVFKVDGVEMAAGYEGELIGLLFYDQPEWLNLKNAKAKVIFDSRSQGREFIIKAVIKDSRGGNWQIQKRITAGRQQGTIIVEVEVKVDKDRDILNIPWLTLFPGLGTFGESKYQGLFAGVEYLCDEPSSSDADIAKPKHVRRVPDPVKMTFPLMAIANNGNYIGLIWEPSDMVAATFDSPDRIYDSGAHVMALSAPAVGELRFENELFAHSPFRLEANKPLKVSMLIIGGKGKSVVPAVRHYVDIKGLPDLPEFEGGFGAAVNLLAHGWMDSEINNNGLFRHAVWGDSFGPTAAADAAMFIDWLANHTSDAQLRARLETGEEEALNRIPSAQPFSSAVSHVRLPTAPLIFGRAYEYVRHRHNESLRLLRSFEENGIKLYRPGRTDYSKTHFAKHANGLSGRDMVRILEGAALSPDEELINKALELLDKQTVLYADTVPRGAQTWEVPLHTPDILASAHMIKAYVLGYIISGKEKYLEQARYWAWTGVPFVYLYPPTSGEVGLYATIPVLGATNWQAPLWIGLPVQWCGLVYCSALHLLSEYDAEGQWQKIAKGITTAGLQMTWPVTDKKRQGLLPDIFNLRQQISAGPAINPGTAQAHLAELYGRGKIYDMKKLRNRGWFVHTPCVISDIREDRGGVTFTADGWRNKTYYVLISGIEKEPKDVGVRKVFQISTEPSPFKPAKKEFYSEHGYLIITLKAKSQIRIR
;
A
#
# COMPACT_ATOMS: atom_id res chain seq x y z
N MET A 1 -7.16 43.16 52.68
CA MET A 1 -8.15 44.24 52.46
C MET A 1 -9.03 43.85 51.28
N PRO A 2 -10.35 44.03 51.39
CA PRO A 2 -11.29 42.92 51.63
C PRO A 2 -12.29 42.78 50.45
N VAL A 3 -13.24 41.85 50.36
CA VAL A 3 -14.43 41.60 51.21
C VAL A 3 -15.06 40.29 50.65
N ILE A 4 -15.08 39.15 51.36
CA ILE A 4 -16.07 38.65 52.36
C ILE A 4 -17.48 38.35 51.78
N LYS A 5 -17.86 37.05 51.75
CA LYS A 5 -18.96 36.39 52.51
C LYS A 5 -19.18 34.97 51.96
N LEU A 6 -18.74 33.89 52.63
CA LEU A 6 -19.26 33.22 53.84
C LEU A 6 -20.72 32.76 53.73
N SER A 7 -20.91 31.44 53.61
CA SER A 7 -21.26 30.52 54.72
C SER A 7 -22.21 29.44 54.17
N LYS A 8 -21.78 28.18 54.11
CA LYS A 8 -21.67 27.17 55.19
C LYS A 8 -23.03 26.57 55.59
N ASN A 9 -23.10 25.25 55.37
CA ASN A 9 -23.60 24.19 56.24
C ASN A 9 -24.70 23.36 55.58
N SER A 10 -24.80 22.04 55.76
CA SER A 10 -23.89 20.95 56.11
C SER A 10 -24.79 19.71 56.25
N ASN A 11 -24.25 18.55 55.88
CA ASN A 11 -24.65 17.20 56.31
C ASN A 11 -25.97 16.63 55.75
N ALA A 12 -25.92 15.59 54.91
CA ALA A 12 -25.70 14.21 55.35
C ALA A 12 -25.77 13.21 54.16
N ASN A 13 -24.66 12.50 53.98
CA ASN A 13 -24.35 11.23 53.30
C ASN A 13 -25.48 10.34 52.74
N ILE A 14 -25.24 9.72 51.56
CA ILE A 14 -24.82 8.30 51.41
C ILE A 14 -24.34 8.03 49.96
N GLY A 15 -23.09 7.56 49.86
CA GLY A 15 -22.50 6.63 48.89
C GLY A 15 -22.70 6.78 47.37
N GLU A 16 -21.62 7.11 46.64
CA GLU A 16 -21.22 6.35 45.44
C GLU A 16 -19.75 6.59 45.00
N LYS A 17 -19.04 5.47 44.80
CA LYS A 17 -18.00 5.12 43.81
C LYS A 17 -16.84 6.08 43.49
N HIS A 18 -15.64 5.58 43.81
CA HIS A 18 -14.33 6.05 43.39
C HIS A 18 -14.14 6.10 41.86
N PHE A 19 -13.74 7.28 41.37
CA PHE A 19 -12.88 7.47 40.20
C PHE A 19 -11.58 8.12 40.72
N PHE A 20 -10.42 7.51 40.44
CA PHE A 20 -9.12 8.14 40.66
C PHE A 20 -8.51 8.53 39.31
N SER A 21 -8.46 9.84 39.05
CA SER A 21 -7.61 10.47 38.05
C SER A 21 -6.36 11.06 38.73
N ALA A 22 -5.27 11.05 37.98
CA ALA A 22 -3.90 11.35 38.40
C ALA A 22 -3.66 12.83 38.75
N PRO A 23 -2.69 13.15 39.64
CA PRO A 23 -2.21 14.50 39.84
C PRO A 23 -0.97 14.81 39.00
N THR A 24 -0.97 16.01 38.45
CA THR A 24 0.15 16.73 37.84
C THR A 24 1.14 17.22 38.89
N SER A 25 2.45 17.16 38.61
CA SER A 25 3.47 17.83 39.42
C SER A 25 4.53 18.55 38.59
N ARG A 26 4.55 19.87 38.80
CA ARG A 26 5.68 20.81 38.92
C ARG A 26 6.94 20.64 38.07
N VAL A 27 7.16 21.71 37.31
CA VAL A 27 8.37 22.18 36.63
C VAL A 27 9.55 22.40 37.60
N GLN A 28 10.70 21.81 37.29
CA GLN A 28 12.02 22.26 37.73
C GLN A 28 12.94 22.34 36.50
N ARG A 29 13.50 23.53 36.26
CA ARG A 29 14.49 23.81 35.21
C ARG A 29 15.86 23.30 35.69
N VAL A 30 16.45 22.38 34.94
CA VAL A 30 17.88 22.06 34.99
C VAL A 30 18.45 22.38 33.62
N LEU A 31 19.41 23.31 33.58
CA LEU A 31 20.25 23.56 32.40
C LEU A 31 21.04 22.29 32.11
N LEU A 32 20.77 21.64 30.97
CA LEU A 32 21.64 20.60 30.44
C LEU A 32 22.43 21.21 29.28
N ALA A 33 23.72 21.41 29.51
CA ALA A 33 24.67 21.71 28.44
C ALA A 33 24.72 20.50 27.50
N VAL A 34 24.23 20.68 26.28
CA VAL A 34 24.29 19.66 25.23
C VAL A 34 25.71 19.65 24.69
N LEU A 35 26.53 18.70 25.18
CA LEU A 35 27.75 18.31 24.50
C LEU A 35 27.34 17.47 23.28
N ILE A 36 27.34 18.08 22.10
CA ILE A 36 27.15 17.37 20.83
C ILE A 36 28.37 16.47 20.63
N VAL A 37 28.29 15.22 21.06
CA VAL A 37 29.20 14.17 20.61
C VAL A 37 28.71 13.76 19.23
N ILE A 38 29.41 14.22 18.20
CA ILE A 38 29.28 13.70 16.84
C ILE A 38 29.75 12.24 16.89
N MET A 39 28.83 11.30 17.11
CA MET A 39 29.07 9.89 16.85
C MET A 39 29.04 9.70 15.34
N THR A 40 30.21 9.79 14.69
CA THR A 40 30.38 9.17 13.37
C THR A 40 30.44 7.66 13.59
N PRO A 41 29.51 6.86 13.03
CA PRO A 41 29.71 5.43 12.98
C PRO A 41 30.90 5.17 12.05
N PHE A 42 32.04 4.79 12.63
CA PHE A 42 33.14 4.21 11.86
C PHE A 42 32.71 2.81 11.39
N SER A 43 31.89 2.76 10.35
CA SER A 43 31.78 1.59 9.50
C SER A 43 33.14 1.40 8.83
N ALA A 44 33.68 0.18 8.84
CA ALA A 44 34.91 -0.12 8.11
C ALA A 44 34.72 0.31 6.64
N SER A 45 35.39 1.41 6.25
CA SER A 45 35.14 2.08 4.98
C SER A 45 35.85 1.36 3.85
N GLY A 46 35.30 1.46 2.64
CA GLY A 46 36.09 1.16 1.45
C GLY A 46 37.37 2.01 1.45
N LYS A 47 38.44 1.52 0.82
CA LYS A 47 39.69 2.27 0.76
C LYS A 47 39.46 3.53 -0.08
N THR A 48 39.59 4.71 0.54
CA THR A 48 39.55 5.99 -0.17
C THR A 48 40.61 6.00 -1.26
N VAL A 49 40.19 6.20 -2.51
CA VAL A 49 41.07 6.35 -3.67
C VAL A 49 41.29 7.82 -4.00
N ALA A 50 40.23 8.64 -3.88
CA ALA A 50 40.29 10.08 -4.08
C ALA A 50 39.29 10.78 -3.15
N GLU A 51 39.62 11.99 -2.73
CA GLU A 51 38.72 12.86 -1.97
C GLU A 51 38.96 14.31 -2.39
N TRP A 52 37.87 15.00 -2.73
CA TRP A 52 37.88 16.41 -3.07
C TRP A 52 37.06 17.16 -2.03
N ASP A 53 37.74 17.80 -1.09
CA ASP A 53 37.17 18.71 -0.11
C ASP A 53 37.10 20.12 -0.71
N PHE A 54 35.93 20.50 -1.22
CA PHE A 54 35.77 21.74 -1.98
C PHE A 54 35.81 23.01 -1.13
N SER A 55 35.85 22.88 0.19
CA SER A 55 36.17 24.02 1.07
C SER A 55 37.62 24.50 0.89
N LYS A 56 38.48 23.65 0.30
CA LYS A 56 39.93 23.89 0.10
C LYS A 56 40.30 24.16 -1.37
N GLY A 57 39.34 24.46 -2.23
CA GLY A 57 39.56 24.75 -3.66
C GLY A 57 38.77 23.85 -4.59
N ALA A 58 38.84 24.11 -5.90
CA ALA A 58 38.04 23.40 -6.90
C ALA A 58 38.63 22.04 -7.30
N HIS A 59 39.90 21.76 -6.93
CA HIS A 59 40.59 20.50 -7.20
C HIS A 59 40.53 20.03 -8.66
N GLY A 60 40.62 20.96 -9.60
CA GLY A 60 40.57 20.66 -11.04
C GLY A 60 39.17 20.32 -11.57
N TRP A 61 38.11 20.50 -10.77
CA TRP A 61 36.74 20.43 -11.25
C TRP A 61 36.39 21.67 -12.08
N THR A 62 35.79 21.44 -13.23
CA THR A 62 35.32 22.49 -14.15
C THR A 62 33.82 22.35 -14.36
N ALA A 63 33.19 23.39 -14.91
CA ALA A 63 31.77 23.37 -15.24
C ALA A 63 31.52 23.71 -16.70
N ASN A 64 30.35 23.32 -17.19
CA ASN A 64 29.88 23.77 -18.50
C ASN A 64 29.39 25.22 -18.49
N SER A 65 29.00 25.71 -19.66
CA SER A 65 28.47 27.07 -19.85
C SER A 65 27.12 27.33 -19.17
N ARG A 66 26.51 26.32 -18.55
CA ARG A 66 25.22 26.44 -17.82
C ARG A 66 25.41 26.67 -16.32
N VAL A 67 26.64 26.61 -15.82
CA VAL A 67 26.98 26.95 -14.43
C VAL A 67 27.66 28.31 -14.40
N GLU A 68 27.04 29.25 -13.71
CA GLU A 68 27.57 30.61 -13.53
C GLU A 68 28.48 30.66 -12.29
N ASN A 69 29.64 31.31 -12.42
CA ASN A 69 30.52 31.64 -11.29
C ASN A 69 30.86 30.44 -10.40
N LEU A 70 31.26 29.31 -11.01
CA LEU A 70 31.78 28.15 -10.30
C LEU A 70 32.94 28.61 -9.40
N ARG A 71 32.76 28.55 -8.09
CA ARG A 71 33.74 29.04 -7.13
C ARG A 71 33.75 28.19 -5.88
N SER A 72 34.94 27.97 -5.33
CA SER A 72 35.09 27.40 -4.00
C SER A 72 34.86 28.46 -2.94
N SER A 73 34.26 28.05 -1.82
CA SER A 73 34.00 28.86 -0.65
C SER A 73 34.22 28.02 0.60
N ALA A 74 34.16 28.63 1.79
CA ALA A 74 34.17 27.87 3.05
C ALA A 74 33.04 26.83 3.17
N GLN A 75 31.97 26.98 2.38
CA GLN A 75 30.86 26.03 2.34
C GLN A 75 31.06 24.91 1.31
N GLY A 76 32.08 24.98 0.44
CA GLY A 76 32.28 24.05 -0.67
C GLY A 76 32.22 24.72 -2.04
N LEU A 77 32.06 23.91 -3.09
CA LEU A 77 31.98 24.33 -4.48
C LEU A 77 30.55 24.82 -4.78
N ILE A 78 30.41 26.11 -5.09
CA ILE A 78 29.13 26.73 -5.41
C ILE A 78 28.85 26.54 -6.90
N VAL A 79 27.73 25.88 -7.21
CA VAL A 79 27.23 25.60 -8.55
C VAL A 79 25.91 26.35 -8.71
N LYS A 80 25.94 27.48 -9.42
CA LYS A 80 24.73 28.25 -9.74
C LYS A 80 24.26 27.88 -11.15
N SER A 81 23.20 27.09 -11.23
CA SER A 81 22.59 26.69 -12.50
C SER A 81 21.80 27.82 -13.15
N THR A 82 22.06 28.06 -14.43
CA THR A 82 21.38 29.08 -15.25
C THR A 82 20.25 28.53 -16.13
N GLY A 83 20.07 27.22 -16.21
CA GLY A 83 19.10 26.60 -17.12
C GLY A 83 19.25 25.08 -17.22
N GLU A 84 18.90 24.53 -18.38
CA GLU A 84 18.87 23.09 -18.63
C GLU A 84 20.28 22.47 -18.68
N ASP A 85 20.44 21.32 -18.00
CA ASP A 85 21.65 20.46 -17.98
C ASP A 85 22.95 21.12 -17.43
N PRO A 86 22.94 21.71 -16.21
CA PRO A 86 24.15 22.17 -15.54
C PRO A 86 24.98 20.97 -15.06
N TRP A 87 26.28 20.99 -15.33
CA TRP A 87 27.16 19.93 -14.84
C TRP A 87 28.55 20.44 -14.46
N ILE A 88 29.16 19.71 -13.53
CA ILE A 88 30.56 19.84 -13.15
C ILE A 88 31.28 18.52 -13.40
N GLU A 89 32.54 18.57 -13.83
CA GLU A 89 33.34 17.37 -14.09
C GLU A 89 34.72 17.46 -13.45
N GLY A 90 35.20 16.32 -12.95
CA GLY A 90 36.46 16.22 -12.23
C GLY A 90 37.65 15.75 -13.08
N PRO A 91 38.86 15.79 -12.50
CA PRO A 91 40.05 15.20 -13.09
C PRO A 91 39.95 13.65 -13.15
N PRO A 92 40.79 12.98 -13.96
CA PRO A 92 40.88 11.52 -13.95
C PRO A 92 41.38 10.99 -12.60
N VAL A 93 40.86 9.82 -12.22
CA VAL A 93 41.23 9.06 -11.02
C VAL A 93 41.69 7.67 -11.43
N ASP A 94 42.80 7.23 -10.84
CA ASP A 94 43.33 5.88 -11.04
C ASP A 94 42.64 4.88 -10.12
N LEU A 95 41.49 4.37 -10.58
CA LEU A 95 40.71 3.37 -9.85
C LEU A 95 41.27 1.96 -10.09
N PRO A 96 41.22 1.07 -9.08
CA PRO A 96 41.53 -0.34 -9.27
C PRO A 96 40.63 -0.96 -10.34
N ALA A 97 41.21 -1.74 -11.26
CA ALA A 97 40.49 -2.35 -12.38
C ALA A 97 39.65 -3.58 -11.99
N ASP A 98 39.76 -4.05 -10.74
CA ASP A 98 39.12 -5.25 -10.22
C ASP A 98 38.07 -4.96 -9.14
N LYS A 99 37.92 -3.70 -8.72
CA LYS A 99 37.04 -3.29 -7.60
C LYS A 99 35.82 -2.49 -8.06
N MET A 100 34.75 -2.59 -7.28
CA MET A 100 33.60 -1.69 -7.39
C MET A 100 33.95 -0.31 -6.80
N VAL A 101 33.14 0.69 -7.11
CA VAL A 101 33.39 2.08 -6.71
C VAL A 101 32.19 2.61 -5.95
N ARG A 102 32.42 3.21 -4.77
CA ARG A 102 31.42 4.01 -4.06
C ARG A 102 31.80 5.48 -4.15
N VAL A 103 30.86 6.30 -4.57
CA VAL A 103 30.97 7.76 -4.65
C VAL A 103 30.08 8.35 -3.55
N LYS A 104 30.71 9.00 -2.57
CA LYS A 104 30.01 9.77 -1.53
C LYS A 104 30.02 11.25 -1.89
N ILE A 105 28.85 11.87 -1.90
CA ILE A 105 28.66 13.27 -2.24
C ILE A 105 27.97 13.93 -1.05
N ARG A 106 28.55 15.01 -0.51
CA ARG A 106 27.85 15.86 0.45
C ARG A 106 27.47 17.16 -0.22
N MET A 107 26.18 17.42 -0.35
CA MET A 107 25.69 18.64 -0.98
C MET A 107 24.38 19.14 -0.38
N LYS A 108 24.15 20.45 -0.52
CA LYS A 108 22.86 21.10 -0.29
C LYS A 108 22.39 21.74 -1.60
N SER A 109 21.09 21.71 -1.85
CA SER A 109 20.49 22.24 -3.08
C SER A 109 19.21 23.00 -2.75
N ASN A 110 18.88 24.02 -3.53
CA ASN A 110 17.52 24.57 -3.67
C ASN A 110 17.00 24.46 -5.11
N ALA A 111 17.74 23.78 -5.99
CA ALA A 111 17.34 23.51 -7.37
C ALA A 111 16.30 22.38 -7.43
N ASP A 112 15.94 21.92 -8.62
CA ASP A 112 15.11 20.72 -8.74
C ASP A 112 15.87 19.48 -8.24
N GLN A 113 15.11 18.42 -7.96
CA GLN A 113 15.60 17.26 -7.25
C GLN A 113 16.29 16.21 -8.15
N HIS A 114 16.44 16.45 -9.45
CA HIS A 114 16.97 15.44 -10.38
C HIS A 114 18.49 15.57 -10.48
N ALA A 115 19.22 14.59 -9.94
CA ALA A 115 20.67 14.52 -10.15
C ALA A 115 21.10 13.23 -10.82
N GLU A 116 22.24 13.32 -11.50
CA GLU A 116 22.84 12.21 -12.22
C GLU A 116 24.37 12.30 -12.07
N LEU A 117 25.00 11.16 -11.77
CA LEU A 117 26.45 11.04 -11.73
C LEU A 117 26.91 10.20 -12.91
N PHE A 118 27.56 10.81 -13.89
CA PHE A 118 28.21 10.15 -15.01
C PHE A 118 29.62 9.69 -14.64
N TYR A 119 30.06 8.60 -15.24
CA TYR A 119 31.38 8.01 -14.98
C TYR A 119 32.03 7.40 -16.22
N GLY A 120 33.36 7.38 -16.23
CA GLY A 120 34.18 6.69 -17.24
C GLY A 120 35.32 7.55 -17.80
N LYS A 121 36.13 7.00 -18.70
CA LYS A 121 37.18 7.75 -19.42
C LYS A 121 36.59 8.83 -20.33
N ALA A 122 35.38 8.58 -20.83
CA ALA A 122 34.53 9.52 -21.55
C ALA A 122 33.08 9.30 -21.10
N PHE A 123 32.30 10.38 -20.98
CA PHE A 123 30.91 10.32 -20.56
C PHE A 123 30.01 9.88 -21.73
N ARG A 124 29.15 8.89 -21.49
CA ARG A 124 28.24 8.30 -22.48
C ARG A 124 26.88 8.06 -21.86
N ALA A 125 25.83 8.13 -22.67
CA ALA A 125 24.49 7.75 -22.26
C ALA A 125 24.47 6.32 -21.71
N GLY A 126 23.80 6.11 -20.56
CA GLY A 126 23.70 4.81 -19.90
C GLY A 126 24.86 4.48 -18.94
N ARG A 127 25.92 5.30 -18.87
CA ARG A 127 27.00 5.19 -17.87
C ARG A 127 26.87 6.25 -16.80
N SER A 128 25.80 6.13 -16.04
CA SER A 128 25.43 7.07 -15.00
C SER A 128 24.64 6.41 -13.87
N VAL A 129 24.63 7.06 -12.71
CA VAL A 129 23.74 6.75 -11.60
C VAL A 129 22.83 7.94 -11.36
N ARG A 130 21.54 7.77 -11.60
CA ARG A 130 20.52 8.77 -11.26
C ARG A 130 20.16 8.67 -9.79
N PHE A 131 20.01 9.81 -9.14
CA PHE A 131 19.61 9.90 -7.75
C PHE A 131 18.81 11.17 -7.51
N THR A 132 17.94 11.14 -6.50
CA THR A 132 17.11 12.29 -6.16
C THR A 132 17.76 13.09 -5.05
N THR A 133 17.95 14.38 -5.29
CA THR A 133 18.51 15.32 -4.31
C THR A 133 17.41 15.89 -3.43
N ARG A 134 17.73 16.14 -2.16
CA ARG A 134 16.87 16.92 -1.27
C ARG A 134 17.17 18.39 -1.51
N ASN A 135 16.14 19.14 -1.86
CA ASN A 135 16.22 20.55 -2.22
C ASN A 135 15.69 21.50 -1.13
N ASP A 136 15.87 21.10 0.13
CA ASP A 136 15.44 21.82 1.34
C ASP A 136 16.47 22.87 1.81
N GLY A 137 17.53 23.10 1.02
CA GLY A 137 18.63 23.98 1.38
C GLY A 137 19.54 23.45 2.51
N GLN A 138 19.34 22.21 2.98
CA GLN A 138 20.13 21.58 4.03
C GLN A 138 21.20 20.64 3.46
N TRP A 139 22.22 20.34 4.27
CA TRP A 139 23.29 19.42 3.90
C TRP A 139 22.81 17.97 3.96
N HIS A 140 22.99 17.24 2.86
CA HIS A 140 22.70 15.80 2.80
C HIS A 140 23.88 15.04 2.19
N ASP A 141 24.03 13.79 2.64
CA ASP A 141 25.03 12.86 2.14
C ASP A 141 24.35 11.84 1.22
N TYR A 142 24.93 11.64 0.03
CA TYR A 142 24.48 10.70 -0.97
C TYR A 142 25.59 9.67 -1.19
N SER A 143 25.24 8.38 -1.23
CA SER A 143 26.19 7.29 -1.47
C SER A 143 25.74 6.50 -2.68
N LEU A 144 26.52 6.58 -3.76
CA LEU A 144 26.25 5.95 -5.05
C LEU A 144 27.25 4.84 -5.27
N ILE A 145 26.81 3.64 -5.65
CA ILE A 145 27.72 2.51 -5.88
C ILE A 145 27.64 2.10 -7.34
N ILE A 146 28.81 2.01 -7.98
CA ILE A 146 29.00 1.59 -9.37
C ILE A 146 29.63 0.20 -9.35
N ARG A 147 28.87 -0.79 -9.81
CA ARG A 147 29.31 -2.20 -9.89
C ARG A 147 30.28 -2.44 -11.05
N GLU A 148 30.22 -1.61 -12.10
CA GLU A 148 31.13 -1.70 -13.24
C GLU A 148 32.57 -1.44 -12.77
N LYS A 149 33.50 -2.27 -13.24
CA LYS A 149 34.94 -2.16 -12.95
C LYS A 149 35.55 -1.08 -13.85
N LEU A 150 35.64 0.14 -13.32
CA LEU A 150 35.94 1.33 -14.11
C LEU A 150 37.41 1.46 -14.53
N GLY A 151 38.33 1.04 -13.65
CA GLY A 151 39.78 1.05 -13.89
C GLY A 151 40.43 2.44 -13.97
N PRO A 152 41.74 2.49 -14.30
CA PRO A 152 42.52 3.73 -14.29
C PRO A 152 42.05 4.79 -15.31
N GLY A 153 42.33 6.06 -15.01
CA GLY A 153 41.93 7.20 -15.86
C GLY A 153 40.42 7.50 -15.88
N THR A 154 39.66 7.01 -14.91
CA THR A 154 38.21 7.24 -14.84
C THR A 154 37.90 8.65 -14.38
N ARG A 155 36.96 9.32 -15.04
CA ARG A 155 36.46 10.64 -14.63
C ARG A 155 35.04 10.53 -14.09
N PHE A 156 34.65 11.53 -13.32
CA PHE A 156 33.29 11.70 -12.79
C PHE A 156 32.73 13.04 -13.23
N ARG A 157 31.46 13.04 -13.66
CA ARG A 157 30.69 14.25 -13.94
C ARG A 157 29.43 14.21 -13.08
N LEU A 158 29.20 15.27 -12.32
CA LEU A 158 28.01 15.44 -11.51
C LEU A 158 27.09 16.46 -12.19
N ASP A 159 25.86 16.03 -12.42
CA ASP A 159 24.76 16.84 -12.90
C ASP A 159 23.85 17.02 -11.68
N PRO A 160 24.01 18.09 -10.89
CA PRO A 160 23.39 18.18 -9.56
C PRO A 160 21.90 18.56 -9.60
N CYS A 161 21.39 18.98 -10.75
CA CYS A 161 20.02 19.41 -11.01
C CYS A 161 19.77 19.44 -12.52
N THR A 162 18.51 19.57 -12.96
CA THR A 162 18.14 19.74 -14.38
C THR A 162 17.70 21.15 -14.75
N GLY A 163 17.33 21.97 -13.77
CA GLY A 163 16.82 23.33 -13.92
C GLY A 163 17.64 24.36 -13.15
N LYS A 164 17.08 25.57 -13.01
CA LYS A 164 17.72 26.69 -12.31
C LYS A 164 17.75 26.46 -10.81
N GLY A 165 18.83 26.90 -10.17
CA GLY A 165 18.98 26.88 -8.73
C GLY A 165 20.44 26.99 -8.30
N GLU A 166 20.67 26.94 -7.00
CA GLU A 166 21.97 27.02 -6.36
C GLU A 166 22.24 25.75 -5.57
N ILE A 167 23.40 25.16 -5.81
CA ILE A 167 23.91 23.97 -5.15
C ILE A 167 25.25 24.31 -4.52
N ALA A 168 25.50 23.80 -3.32
CA ALA A 168 26.83 23.79 -2.73
C ALA A 168 27.25 22.33 -2.49
N VAL A 169 28.38 21.93 -3.07
CA VAL A 169 28.98 20.61 -2.88
C VAL A 169 30.14 20.74 -1.91
N ALA A 170 30.03 20.16 -0.72
CA ALA A 170 31.08 20.20 0.29
C ALA A 170 32.24 19.28 -0.10
N PHE A 171 31.93 18.03 -0.43
CA PHE A 171 32.93 17.08 -0.91
C PHE A 171 32.38 16.05 -1.88
N ILE A 172 33.27 15.49 -2.69
CA ILE A 172 33.08 14.22 -3.39
C ILE A 172 34.22 13.28 -2.96
N LYS A 173 33.86 12.09 -2.47
CA LYS A 173 34.80 11.07 -2.01
C LYS A 173 34.60 9.77 -2.78
N ILE A 174 35.68 9.20 -3.28
CA ILE A 174 35.71 7.96 -4.04
C ILE A 174 36.35 6.87 -3.20
N GLU A 175 35.60 5.81 -2.92
CA GLU A 175 36.04 4.62 -2.21
C GLU A 175 36.05 3.42 -3.17
N SER A 176 37.08 2.58 -3.06
CA SER A 176 37.10 1.26 -3.73
C SER A 176 36.53 0.19 -2.80
N LEU A 177 35.70 -0.68 -3.35
CA LEU A 177 35.04 -1.79 -2.66
C LEU A 177 35.42 -3.11 -3.32
N SER A 178 35.95 -4.04 -2.53
CA SER A 178 36.21 -5.40 -3.01
C SER A 178 34.89 -6.12 -3.32
N GLU A 179 34.88 -6.90 -4.40
CA GLU A 179 33.77 -7.80 -4.69
C GLU A 179 33.80 -8.97 -3.69
N MET A 180 32.67 -9.23 -3.03
CA MET A 180 32.57 -10.30 -2.05
C MET A 180 32.18 -11.61 -2.73
N VAL A 181 33.08 -12.58 -2.70
CA VAL A 181 32.78 -13.95 -3.14
C VAL A 181 32.30 -14.74 -1.93
N ALA A 182 31.00 -15.00 -1.89
CA ALA A 182 30.43 -15.91 -0.90
C ALA A 182 30.64 -17.38 -1.30
N PRO A 183 30.80 -18.30 -0.34
CA PRO A 183 30.89 -19.73 -0.64
C PRO A 183 29.54 -20.21 -1.20
N PRO A 184 29.56 -21.27 -2.02
CA PRO A 184 28.33 -21.93 -2.44
C PRO A 184 27.46 -22.30 -1.24
N LEU A 185 26.17 -22.00 -1.33
CA LEU A 185 25.20 -22.38 -0.31
C LEU A 185 24.96 -23.90 -0.37
N GLY A 186 24.95 -24.55 0.80
CA GLY A 186 24.69 -25.97 0.90
C GLY A 186 23.22 -26.29 0.68
N LYS A 187 22.93 -27.31 -0.13
CA LYS A 187 21.57 -27.84 -0.28
C LYS A 187 21.04 -28.33 1.08
N PRO A 188 19.85 -27.93 1.53
CA PRO A 188 19.30 -28.38 2.80
C PRO A 188 18.94 -29.87 2.74
N LYS A 189 18.94 -30.51 3.91
CA LYS A 189 18.59 -31.91 4.08
C LYS A 189 17.33 -32.02 4.92
N LYS A 190 16.58 -33.10 4.74
CA LYS A 190 15.47 -33.42 5.64
C LYS A 190 15.99 -33.49 7.08
N PRO A 191 15.26 -32.93 8.06
CA PRO A 191 15.64 -33.03 9.47
C PRO A 191 15.82 -34.49 9.90
N ASP A 192 16.90 -34.73 10.63
CA ASP A 192 17.26 -36.04 11.17
C ASP A 192 16.53 -36.30 12.48
N LYS A 193 15.69 -37.34 12.47
CA LYS A 193 14.79 -37.72 13.56
C LYS A 193 15.25 -38.99 14.29
N THR A 194 16.49 -39.42 14.09
CA THR A 194 17.02 -40.67 14.70
C THR A 194 17.11 -40.60 16.23
N GLN A 195 17.23 -39.41 16.81
CA GLN A 195 17.20 -39.23 18.27
C GLN A 195 15.75 -39.27 18.79
N ARG A 196 15.46 -40.19 19.73
CA ARG A 196 14.14 -40.32 20.35
C ARG A 196 13.86 -39.13 21.29
N GLY A 197 12.67 -38.54 21.18
CA GLY A 197 12.17 -37.47 22.07
C GLY A 197 12.50 -36.05 21.60
N PRO A 198 11.83 -35.52 20.55
CA PRO A 198 11.97 -34.12 20.18
C PRO A 198 11.56 -33.20 21.33
N VAL A 199 12.16 -32.02 21.36
CA VAL A 199 11.67 -30.92 22.20
C VAL A 199 10.70 -30.09 21.38
N SER A 200 9.53 -29.80 21.94
CA SER A 200 8.44 -29.19 21.19
C SER A 200 7.81 -28.01 21.92
N VAL A 201 7.33 -27.05 21.15
CA VAL A 201 6.45 -25.97 21.62
C VAL A 201 5.22 -25.95 20.72
N LYS A 202 4.03 -25.93 21.33
CA LYS A 202 2.74 -25.91 20.64
C LYS A 202 1.99 -24.61 20.91
N SER A 203 1.35 -24.09 19.87
CA SER A 203 0.34 -23.03 19.94
C SER A 203 -0.78 -23.37 18.97
N GLY A 204 -1.91 -23.87 19.50
CA GLY A 204 -3.04 -24.32 18.69
C GLY A 204 -2.64 -25.45 17.75
N GLN A 205 -2.89 -25.27 16.45
CA GLN A 205 -2.51 -26.21 15.40
C GLN A 205 -1.02 -26.13 15.02
N LEU A 206 -0.31 -25.07 15.40
CA LEU A 206 1.10 -24.88 15.07
C LEU A 206 1.99 -25.51 16.13
N GLU A 207 2.95 -26.32 15.68
CA GLU A 207 3.93 -26.99 16.52
C GLU A 207 5.35 -26.79 15.95
N PHE A 208 6.29 -26.44 16.82
CA PHE A 208 7.72 -26.49 16.52
C PHE A 208 8.31 -27.73 17.18
N GLU A 209 9.06 -28.54 16.43
CA GLU A 209 9.81 -29.68 16.96
C GLU A 209 11.30 -29.55 16.61
N HIS A 210 12.17 -29.68 17.61
CA HIS A 210 13.63 -29.69 17.43
C HIS A 210 14.22 -31.03 17.85
N TYR A 211 15.16 -31.52 17.04
CA TYR A 211 15.76 -32.84 17.18
C TYR A 211 17.26 -32.76 17.49
N GLY A 212 17.63 -33.24 18.67
CA GLY A 212 19.01 -33.47 19.06
C GLY A 212 19.86 -32.23 19.33
N LYS A 213 21.10 -32.23 18.83
CA LYS A 213 22.16 -31.26 19.21
C LYS A 213 22.67 -30.41 18.04
N ARG A 214 21.91 -30.33 16.95
CA ARG A 214 22.27 -29.58 15.74
C ARG A 214 21.40 -28.33 15.60
N TRP A 215 22.02 -27.17 15.40
CA TRP A 215 21.38 -25.85 15.39
C TRP A 215 20.09 -25.77 14.55
N GLY A 216 20.14 -26.27 13.31
CA GLY A 216 19.07 -26.17 12.33
C GLY A 216 18.14 -27.38 12.22
N ASN A 217 18.28 -28.38 13.09
CA ASN A 217 17.57 -29.65 12.94
C ASN A 217 16.17 -29.60 13.57
N PHE A 218 15.25 -28.88 12.93
CA PHE A 218 13.88 -28.68 13.43
C PHE A 218 12.84 -28.65 12.29
N VAL A 219 11.57 -28.83 12.64
CA VAL A 219 10.40 -28.68 11.75
C VAL A 219 9.32 -27.83 12.39
N PHE A 220 8.49 -27.22 11.53
CA PHE A 220 7.19 -26.68 11.89
C PHE A 220 6.09 -27.55 11.31
N LYS A 221 5.12 -27.91 12.16
CA LYS A 221 3.93 -28.66 11.81
C LYS A 221 2.69 -27.80 11.96
N VAL A 222 1.75 -27.95 11.04
CA VAL A 222 0.42 -27.35 11.12
C VAL A 222 -0.60 -28.48 11.06
N ASP A 223 -1.38 -28.62 12.12
CA ASP A 223 -2.38 -29.68 12.27
C ASP A 223 -1.76 -31.08 12.06
N GLY A 224 -0.58 -31.30 12.68
CA GLY A 224 0.18 -32.54 12.59
C GLY A 224 0.96 -32.74 11.28
N VAL A 225 0.77 -31.90 10.26
CA VAL A 225 1.45 -32.00 8.96
C VAL A 225 2.71 -31.13 8.95
N GLU A 226 3.86 -31.70 8.57
CA GLU A 226 5.10 -30.94 8.41
C GLU A 226 5.01 -29.96 7.23
N MET A 227 5.03 -28.67 7.55
CA MET A 227 4.89 -27.59 6.58
C MET A 227 6.22 -26.95 6.21
N ALA A 228 7.17 -26.86 7.14
CA ALA A 228 8.48 -26.26 6.89
C ALA A 228 9.59 -26.89 7.74
N ALA A 229 10.81 -26.89 7.23
CA ALA A 229 12.01 -27.38 7.93
C ALA A 229 13.05 -26.28 8.11
N GLY A 230 13.87 -26.40 9.16
CA GLY A 230 15.00 -25.51 9.43
C GLY A 230 16.25 -25.80 8.58
N TYR A 231 17.24 -24.91 8.68
CA TYR A 231 18.52 -25.05 7.98
C TYR A 231 19.70 -25.14 8.94
N GLU A 232 20.54 -26.17 8.78
CA GLU A 232 21.75 -26.33 9.62
C GLU A 232 22.97 -25.59 9.07
N GLY A 233 23.01 -25.33 7.76
CA GLY A 233 24.18 -24.76 7.06
C GLY A 233 24.24 -23.23 7.05
N GLU A 234 23.58 -22.57 7.99
CA GLU A 234 23.53 -21.11 8.10
C GLU A 234 24.95 -20.51 8.22
N LEU A 235 25.21 -19.38 7.54
CA LEU A 235 26.54 -18.79 7.42
C LEU A 235 26.61 -17.43 8.13
N ILE A 236 27.52 -17.29 9.10
CA ILE A 236 27.93 -15.97 9.60
C ILE A 236 29.10 -15.49 8.76
N GLY A 237 28.95 -14.34 8.11
CA GLY A 237 29.98 -13.73 7.27
C GLY A 237 30.75 -12.66 8.02
N LEU A 238 32.07 -12.78 8.06
CA LEU A 238 33.00 -11.86 8.71
C LEU A 238 33.91 -11.24 7.67
N LEU A 239 34.43 -10.04 7.94
CA LEU A 239 35.47 -9.42 7.14
C LEU A 239 36.74 -9.21 7.97
N PHE A 240 37.86 -9.77 7.52
CA PHE A 240 39.19 -9.52 8.09
C PHE A 240 40.14 -9.04 7.00
N TYR A 241 40.66 -7.81 7.13
CA TYR A 241 41.67 -7.26 6.20
C TYR A 241 41.27 -7.42 4.71
N ASP A 242 40.03 -7.05 4.36
CA ASP A 242 39.41 -7.22 3.03
C ASP A 242 39.22 -8.67 2.55
N GLN A 243 39.40 -9.68 3.41
CA GLN A 243 39.14 -11.08 3.09
C GLN A 243 37.95 -11.61 3.91
N PRO A 244 36.91 -12.17 3.27
CA PRO A 244 35.77 -12.70 3.98
C PRO A 244 36.10 -14.06 4.63
N GLU A 245 35.63 -14.25 5.87
CA GLU A 245 35.58 -15.55 6.55
C GLU A 245 34.12 -15.96 6.76
N TRP A 246 33.81 -17.24 6.57
CA TRP A 246 32.45 -17.76 6.68
C TRP A 246 32.35 -18.86 7.73
N LEU A 247 31.71 -18.55 8.86
CA LEU A 247 31.43 -19.54 9.89
C LEU A 247 30.15 -20.29 9.55
N ASN A 248 30.24 -21.61 9.39
CA ASN A 248 29.07 -22.44 9.11
C ASN A 248 28.51 -23.06 10.39
N LEU A 249 27.24 -22.77 10.71
CA LEU A 249 26.59 -23.23 11.93
C LEU A 249 26.39 -24.75 12.00
N LYS A 250 26.56 -25.49 10.90
CA LYS A 250 26.62 -26.97 10.93
C LYS A 250 27.78 -27.48 11.78
N ASN A 251 28.83 -26.68 11.92
CA ASN A 251 30.02 -26.99 12.71
C ASN A 251 29.89 -26.52 14.18
N ALA A 252 28.80 -25.81 14.52
CA ALA A 252 28.56 -25.35 15.88
C ALA A 252 28.02 -26.47 16.76
N LYS A 253 28.43 -26.49 18.04
CA LYS A 253 27.82 -27.38 19.03
C LYS A 253 26.59 -26.71 19.62
N ALA A 254 25.41 -27.27 19.39
CA ALA A 254 24.16 -26.75 19.96
C ALA A 254 23.73 -27.57 21.18
N LYS A 255 23.15 -26.88 22.17
CA LYS A 255 22.49 -27.48 23.33
C LYS A 255 21.11 -26.88 23.54
N VAL A 256 20.16 -27.71 23.95
CA VAL A 256 18.83 -27.26 24.37
C VAL A 256 18.87 -26.95 25.87
N ILE A 257 18.32 -25.81 26.26
CA ILE A 257 18.18 -25.35 27.64
C ILE A 257 16.69 -25.16 27.90
N PHE A 258 16.18 -25.80 28.95
CA PHE A 258 14.80 -25.65 29.37
C PHE A 258 14.70 -24.66 30.52
N ASP A 259 13.62 -23.89 30.54
CA ASP A 259 13.17 -23.25 31.77
C ASP A 259 12.17 -24.18 32.46
N SER A 260 12.57 -24.77 33.58
CA SER A 260 11.69 -25.63 34.40
C SER A 260 10.37 -24.96 34.79
N ARG A 261 10.30 -23.62 34.81
CA ARG A 261 9.11 -22.85 35.15
C ARG A 261 8.15 -22.67 33.98
N SER A 262 8.58 -22.91 32.73
CA SER A 262 7.78 -22.66 31.53
C SER A 262 6.75 -23.76 31.23
N GLN A 263 6.77 -24.89 31.96
CA GLN A 263 5.90 -26.05 31.74
C GLN A 263 5.86 -26.52 30.27
N GLY A 264 6.99 -26.44 29.56
CA GLY A 264 7.09 -26.86 28.15
C GLY A 264 6.56 -25.86 27.13
N ARG A 265 6.23 -24.63 27.55
CA ARG A 265 5.81 -23.54 26.64
C ARG A 265 6.98 -22.76 26.03
N GLU A 266 8.19 -23.03 26.50
CA GLU A 266 9.40 -22.33 26.08
C GLU A 266 10.66 -23.18 26.24
N PHE A 267 11.60 -23.04 25.32
CA PHE A 267 12.99 -23.48 25.49
C PHE A 267 13.97 -22.63 24.66
N ILE A 268 15.26 -22.80 24.92
CA ILE A 268 16.35 -22.10 24.22
C ILE A 268 17.28 -23.12 23.55
N ILE A 269 17.60 -22.91 22.28
CA ILE A 269 18.68 -23.60 21.57
C ILE A 269 19.90 -22.66 21.60
N LYS A 270 21.01 -23.09 22.19
CA LYS A 270 22.25 -22.32 22.28
C LYS A 270 23.37 -23.00 21.50
N ALA A 271 23.93 -22.31 20.50
CA ALA A 271 25.08 -22.72 19.73
C ALA A 271 26.32 -21.88 20.05
N VAL A 272 27.49 -22.52 19.99
CA VAL A 272 28.79 -21.86 20.15
C VAL A 272 29.72 -22.28 19.01
N ILE A 273 30.42 -21.30 18.43
CA ILE A 273 31.43 -21.48 17.37
C ILE A 273 32.57 -20.48 17.56
N LYS A 274 33.76 -20.79 17.05
CA LYS A 274 34.93 -19.90 17.10
C LYS A 274 35.29 -19.42 15.71
N ASP A 275 35.72 -18.18 15.59
CA ASP A 275 36.36 -17.67 14.36
C ASP A 275 37.88 -17.89 14.37
N SER A 276 38.50 -17.74 13.20
CA SER A 276 39.95 -17.94 13.00
C SER A 276 40.83 -16.95 13.79
N ARG A 277 40.25 -15.84 14.28
CA ARG A 277 40.93 -14.77 15.05
C ARG A 277 40.55 -14.79 16.53
N GLY A 278 40.09 -15.95 17.01
CA GLY A 278 39.86 -16.24 18.43
C GLY A 278 38.69 -15.48 19.05
N GLY A 279 37.68 -15.10 18.26
CA GLY A 279 36.40 -14.62 18.76
C GLY A 279 35.48 -15.81 19.05
N ASN A 280 34.86 -15.80 20.22
CA ASN A 280 33.93 -16.83 20.67
C ASN A 280 32.49 -16.34 20.45
N TRP A 281 31.81 -16.99 19.50
CA TRP A 281 30.45 -16.67 19.11
C TRP A 281 29.44 -17.44 19.94
N GLN A 282 28.43 -16.75 20.42
CA GLN A 282 27.27 -17.34 21.08
C GLN A 282 26.01 -16.94 20.30
N ILE A 283 25.28 -17.94 19.83
CA ILE A 283 24.02 -17.77 19.13
C ILE A 283 22.95 -18.47 19.94
N GLN A 284 21.84 -17.79 20.20
CA GLN A 284 20.71 -18.33 20.94
C GLN A 284 19.43 -18.16 20.15
N LYS A 285 18.58 -19.20 20.14
CA LYS A 285 17.23 -19.18 19.58
C LYS A 285 16.26 -19.58 20.69
N ARG A 286 15.47 -18.63 21.17
CA ARG A 286 14.39 -18.86 22.12
C ARG A 286 13.11 -19.11 21.35
N ILE A 287 12.42 -20.21 21.70
CA ILE A 287 11.16 -20.61 21.07
C ILE A 287 10.08 -20.56 22.14
N THR A 288 9.02 -19.80 21.89
CA THR A 288 7.94 -19.59 22.87
C THR A 288 6.57 -19.68 22.20
N ALA A 289 5.61 -20.32 22.85
CA ALA A 289 4.21 -20.31 22.38
C ALA A 289 3.65 -18.88 22.42
N GLY A 290 3.14 -18.38 21.30
CA GLY A 290 2.48 -17.09 21.22
C GLY A 290 1.17 -17.05 22.02
N ARG A 291 0.69 -15.83 22.32
CA ARG A 291 -0.60 -15.63 22.99
C ARG A 291 -1.77 -16.00 22.09
N GLN A 292 -1.64 -15.68 20.81
CA GLN A 292 -2.61 -16.05 19.79
C GLN A 292 -2.36 -17.49 19.33
N GLN A 293 -3.46 -18.23 19.12
CA GLN A 293 -3.41 -19.62 18.67
C GLN A 293 -2.81 -19.68 17.26
N GLY A 294 -2.01 -20.72 16.99
CA GLY A 294 -1.33 -20.85 15.70
C GLY A 294 -0.13 -19.92 15.55
N THR A 295 0.38 -19.33 16.64
CA THR A 295 1.56 -18.44 16.63
C THR A 295 2.69 -18.98 17.51
N ILE A 296 3.91 -19.03 16.98
CA ILE A 296 5.14 -19.32 17.73
C ILE A 296 6.09 -18.14 17.60
N ILE A 297 6.61 -17.65 18.72
CA ILE A 297 7.61 -16.58 18.79
C ILE A 297 9.00 -17.22 18.70
N VAL A 298 9.83 -16.70 17.82
CA VAL A 298 11.24 -17.07 17.68
C VAL A 298 12.08 -15.82 17.92
N GLU A 299 12.87 -15.82 18.99
CA GLU A 299 13.83 -14.74 19.28
C GLU A 299 15.23 -15.25 19.06
N VAL A 300 16.02 -14.53 18.26
CA VAL A 300 17.40 -14.89 17.95
C VAL A 300 18.34 -13.82 18.48
N GLU A 301 19.31 -14.25 19.28
CA GLU A 301 20.36 -13.40 19.85
C GLU A 301 21.72 -13.87 19.35
N VAL A 302 22.53 -12.93 18.84
CA VAL A 302 23.91 -13.18 18.39
C VAL A 302 24.86 -12.26 19.15
N LYS A 303 25.91 -12.85 19.73
CA LYS A 303 26.94 -12.16 20.50
C LYS A 303 28.32 -12.76 20.20
N VAL A 304 29.35 -11.92 20.16
CA VAL A 304 30.75 -12.32 20.10
C VAL A 304 31.54 -11.54 21.16
N ASP A 305 32.60 -12.14 21.70
CA ASP A 305 33.40 -11.56 22.79
C ASP A 305 34.49 -10.59 22.35
N LYS A 306 34.65 -10.40 21.04
CA LYS A 306 35.57 -9.45 20.41
C LYS A 306 34.83 -8.65 19.36
N ASP A 307 35.30 -7.45 19.09
CA ASP A 307 34.75 -6.67 18.00
C ASP A 307 34.91 -7.37 16.65
N ARG A 308 33.89 -7.29 15.79
CA ARG A 308 33.89 -7.94 14.48
C ARG A 308 33.18 -7.10 13.42
N ASP A 309 33.72 -7.16 12.20
CA ASP A 309 33.11 -6.56 11.02
C ASP A 309 32.31 -7.64 10.29
N ILE A 310 31.01 -7.41 10.11
CA ILE A 310 30.02 -8.43 9.77
C ILE A 310 29.39 -8.18 8.41
N LEU A 311 29.43 -9.20 7.55
CA LEU A 311 28.81 -9.21 6.22
C LEU A 311 27.45 -9.91 6.22
N ASN A 312 27.27 -10.88 7.11
CA ASN A 312 26.02 -11.62 7.21
C ASN A 312 25.78 -12.16 8.62
N ILE A 313 24.58 -11.95 9.14
CA ILE A 313 24.03 -12.73 10.26
C ILE A 313 22.76 -13.43 9.79
N PRO A 314 22.69 -14.76 9.81
CA PRO A 314 21.44 -15.47 9.55
C PRO A 314 20.57 -15.41 10.81
N TRP A 315 19.35 -14.88 10.70
CA TRP A 315 18.39 -14.92 11.78
C TRP A 315 17.59 -16.22 11.75
N LEU A 316 17.04 -16.56 10.58
CA LEU A 316 16.28 -17.77 10.38
C LEU A 316 16.18 -18.09 8.88
N THR A 317 16.48 -19.33 8.50
CA THR A 317 16.14 -19.88 7.18
C THR A 317 15.15 -21.04 7.33
N LEU A 318 14.02 -20.96 6.63
CA LEU A 318 12.98 -21.99 6.58
C LEU A 318 12.77 -22.48 5.16
N PHE A 319 12.50 -23.77 5.02
CA PHE A 319 12.15 -24.39 3.75
C PHE A 319 10.76 -25.01 3.78
N PRO A 320 9.69 -24.25 3.44
CA PRO A 320 8.36 -24.81 3.28
C PRO A 320 8.33 -25.90 2.21
N GLY A 321 7.73 -27.05 2.52
CA GLY A 321 7.62 -28.19 1.60
C GLY A 321 8.83 -29.14 1.61
N LEU A 322 9.94 -28.82 2.30
CA LEU A 322 11.12 -29.67 2.33
C LEU A 322 10.82 -31.02 2.97
N GLY A 323 10.84 -32.07 2.15
CA GLY A 323 10.57 -33.44 2.56
C GLY A 323 9.09 -33.81 2.66
N THR A 324 8.18 -32.89 2.32
CA THR A 324 6.72 -33.13 2.25
C THR A 324 6.18 -32.84 0.85
N PHE A 325 5.64 -31.65 0.60
CA PHE A 325 4.97 -31.29 -0.66
C PHE A 325 5.88 -30.68 -1.74
N GLY A 326 7.18 -30.52 -1.44
CA GLY A 326 8.18 -30.07 -2.40
C GLY A 326 7.92 -28.65 -2.93
N GLU A 327 8.11 -28.48 -4.23
CA GLU A 327 8.04 -27.20 -4.96
C GLU A 327 6.61 -26.75 -5.29
N SER A 328 5.61 -27.61 -5.09
CA SER A 328 4.22 -27.24 -5.35
C SER A 328 3.65 -26.36 -4.25
N LYS A 329 2.74 -25.46 -4.63
CA LYS A 329 1.93 -24.64 -3.71
C LYS A 329 0.60 -24.30 -4.36
N TYR A 330 -0.44 -24.10 -3.54
CA TYR A 330 -1.66 -23.48 -4.05
C TYR A 330 -1.48 -21.98 -4.22
N GLN A 331 -0.86 -21.34 -3.22
CA GLN A 331 -0.50 -19.93 -3.29
C GLN A 331 0.75 -19.60 -2.49
N GLY A 332 1.45 -18.55 -2.91
CA GLY A 332 2.56 -17.93 -2.18
C GLY A 332 2.38 -16.42 -2.06
N LEU A 333 2.83 -15.84 -0.95
CA LEU A 333 2.72 -14.41 -0.67
C LEU A 333 4.04 -13.88 -0.12
N PHE A 334 4.49 -12.75 -0.66
CA PHE A 334 5.39 -11.82 -0.01
C PHE A 334 4.73 -10.44 -0.11
N ALA A 335 4.17 -9.95 0.99
CA ALA A 335 3.27 -8.79 0.97
C ALA A 335 3.92 -7.55 0.31
N GLY A 336 3.27 -7.04 -0.74
CA GLY A 336 3.76 -5.94 -1.56
C GLY A 336 4.70 -6.33 -2.71
N VAL A 337 5.14 -7.58 -2.82
CA VAL A 337 6.20 -8.02 -3.74
C VAL A 337 5.81 -9.22 -4.60
N GLU A 338 5.22 -10.26 -4.01
CA GLU A 338 4.78 -11.49 -4.69
C GLU A 338 3.38 -11.90 -4.27
N TYR A 339 2.56 -12.30 -5.24
CA TYR A 339 1.29 -13.00 -5.00
C TYR A 339 1.11 -14.06 -6.09
N LEU A 340 1.32 -15.32 -5.71
CA LEU A 340 1.56 -16.43 -6.63
C LEU A 340 0.44 -17.47 -6.52
N CYS A 341 0.09 -18.12 -7.64
CA CYS A 341 -0.50 -19.46 -7.63
C CYS A 341 0.64 -20.50 -7.53
N ASP A 342 0.71 -21.48 -8.42
CA ASP A 342 1.82 -22.46 -8.45
C ASP A 342 3.01 -22.02 -9.33
N GLU A 343 2.98 -20.82 -9.92
CA GLU A 343 4.09 -20.29 -10.71
C GLU A 343 5.33 -19.90 -9.86
N PRO A 344 6.52 -19.80 -10.47
CA PRO A 344 7.71 -19.31 -9.79
C PRO A 344 7.64 -17.83 -9.40
N SER A 345 8.15 -17.50 -8.20
CA SER A 345 8.54 -16.14 -7.82
C SER A 345 9.58 -15.58 -8.81
N SER A 346 9.73 -14.27 -8.88
CA SER A 346 10.73 -13.62 -9.75
C SER A 346 10.67 -14.12 -11.21
N SER A 347 9.51 -14.55 -11.70
CA SER A 347 9.32 -14.94 -13.09
C SER A 347 9.26 -13.70 -13.98
N ASP A 348 9.46 -13.90 -15.29
CA ASP A 348 9.36 -12.83 -16.28
C ASP A 348 7.93 -12.57 -16.78
N ALA A 349 6.92 -13.16 -16.13
CA ALA A 349 5.53 -13.04 -16.54
C ALA A 349 4.95 -11.63 -16.29
N ASP A 350 5.41 -10.96 -15.22
CA ASP A 350 4.97 -9.63 -14.78
C ASP A 350 5.95 -8.51 -15.17
N ILE A 351 7.23 -8.87 -15.26
CA ILE A 351 8.36 -7.94 -15.43
C ILE A 351 9.40 -8.66 -16.29
N ALA A 352 9.85 -8.04 -17.37
CA ALA A 352 10.86 -8.58 -18.25
C ALA A 352 12.23 -8.62 -17.56
N LYS A 353 13.08 -9.54 -18.03
CA LYS A 353 14.49 -9.62 -17.61
C LYS A 353 15.23 -8.32 -17.97
N PRO A 354 16.21 -7.89 -17.15
CA PRO A 354 16.67 -8.53 -15.91
C PRO A 354 15.90 -8.09 -14.66
N LYS A 355 15.04 -7.06 -14.73
CA LYS A 355 14.39 -6.42 -13.56
C LYS A 355 13.38 -7.30 -12.82
N HIS A 356 13.08 -8.48 -13.34
CA HIS A 356 12.16 -9.45 -12.74
C HIS A 356 12.56 -10.01 -11.37
N VAL A 357 13.85 -9.95 -11.01
CA VAL A 357 14.36 -10.54 -9.77
C VAL A 357 13.91 -9.72 -8.56
N ARG A 358 13.27 -10.40 -7.61
CA ARG A 358 12.66 -9.81 -6.40
C ARG A 358 12.77 -10.72 -5.19
N ARG A 359 13.93 -11.37 -5.06
CA ARG A 359 14.23 -12.36 -4.00
C ARG A 359 14.56 -11.72 -2.67
N VAL A 360 15.34 -10.63 -2.68
CA VAL A 360 15.72 -9.86 -1.50
C VAL A 360 15.40 -8.39 -1.79
N PRO A 361 14.11 -8.01 -1.75
CA PRO A 361 13.70 -6.67 -2.15
C PRO A 361 14.18 -5.60 -1.17
N ASP A 362 14.27 -4.37 -1.65
CA ASP A 362 14.39 -3.20 -0.78
C ASP A 362 13.20 -3.15 0.19
N PRO A 363 13.42 -2.94 1.51
CA PRO A 363 12.34 -2.89 2.49
C PRO A 363 11.18 -1.94 2.16
N VAL A 364 11.44 -0.84 1.44
CA VAL A 364 10.40 0.12 1.04
C VAL A 364 9.33 -0.52 0.14
N LYS A 365 9.65 -1.63 -0.54
CA LYS A 365 8.74 -2.37 -1.43
C LYS A 365 7.74 -3.24 -0.67
N MET A 366 8.00 -3.52 0.60
CA MET A 366 7.16 -4.41 1.41
C MET A 366 6.04 -3.59 2.04
N THR A 367 4.79 -3.97 1.77
CA THR A 367 3.63 -3.27 2.34
C THR A 367 3.43 -3.58 3.81
N PHE A 368 3.81 -4.78 4.24
CA PHE A 368 3.95 -5.18 5.64
C PHE A 368 4.79 -6.47 5.74
N PRO A 369 5.41 -6.76 6.90
CA PRO A 369 6.32 -7.89 7.06
C PRO A 369 5.60 -9.24 7.15
N LEU A 370 5.22 -9.81 6.01
CA LEU A 370 4.66 -11.16 5.90
C LEU A 370 5.15 -11.89 4.65
N MET A 371 5.65 -13.11 4.85
CA MET A 371 5.77 -14.14 3.82
C MET A 371 4.90 -15.34 4.19
N ALA A 372 4.28 -15.99 3.21
CA ALA A 372 3.47 -17.19 3.45
C ALA A 372 3.44 -18.15 2.25
N ILE A 373 3.30 -19.44 2.55
CA ILE A 373 3.01 -20.51 1.57
C ILE A 373 1.77 -21.26 2.05
N ALA A 374 0.80 -21.44 1.15
CA ALA A 374 -0.39 -22.24 1.36
C ALA A 374 -0.35 -23.49 0.48
N ASN A 375 -0.54 -24.66 1.10
CA ASN A 375 -0.59 -25.93 0.40
C ASN A 375 -1.41 -26.98 1.18
N ASN A 376 -2.11 -27.87 0.49
CA ASN A 376 -2.90 -28.97 1.08
C ASN A 376 -3.86 -28.54 2.20
N GLY A 377 -4.52 -27.37 2.04
CA GLY A 377 -5.49 -26.85 3.01
C GLY A 377 -4.87 -26.30 4.30
N ASN A 378 -3.54 -26.15 4.37
CA ASN A 378 -2.80 -25.51 5.46
C ASN A 378 -2.00 -24.33 4.91
N TYR A 379 -1.64 -23.39 5.78
CA TYR A 379 -0.62 -22.37 5.49
C TYR A 379 0.44 -22.32 6.58
N ILE A 380 1.64 -21.88 6.19
CA ILE A 380 2.73 -21.50 7.09
C ILE A 380 3.22 -20.11 6.67
N GLY A 381 3.46 -19.22 7.63
CA GLY A 381 3.92 -17.87 7.39
C GLY A 381 4.96 -17.40 8.39
N LEU A 382 5.71 -16.38 7.98
CA LEU A 382 6.78 -15.73 8.74
C LEU A 382 6.51 -14.22 8.80
N ILE A 383 6.42 -13.69 10.01
CA ILE A 383 6.25 -12.26 10.32
C ILE A 383 7.50 -11.80 11.07
N TRP A 384 7.97 -10.58 10.81
CA TRP A 384 9.14 -10.02 11.51
C TRP A 384 8.94 -8.55 11.85
N GLU A 385 9.79 -8.03 12.74
CA GLU A 385 9.90 -6.59 12.96
C GLU A 385 10.87 -5.98 11.93
N PRO A 386 10.42 -5.03 11.09
CA PRO A 386 11.30 -4.35 10.14
C PRO A 386 12.38 -3.55 10.87
N SER A 387 13.62 -3.63 10.39
CA SER A 387 14.74 -2.81 10.87
C SER A 387 15.89 -2.84 9.86
N ASP A 388 16.88 -1.96 10.04
CA ASP A 388 18.11 -1.95 9.23
C ASP A 388 18.97 -3.22 9.38
N MET A 389 18.61 -4.09 10.33
CA MET A 389 19.27 -5.37 10.58
C MET A 389 18.50 -6.57 10.04
N VAL A 390 17.43 -6.37 9.27
CA VAL A 390 16.61 -7.47 8.73
C VAL A 390 16.32 -7.28 7.23
N ALA A 391 16.97 -8.11 6.41
CA ALA A 391 16.61 -8.38 5.03
C ALA A 391 15.74 -9.63 4.96
N ALA A 392 14.62 -9.55 4.25
CA ALA A 392 13.77 -10.70 3.95
C ALA A 392 14.14 -11.32 2.61
N THR A 393 14.19 -12.65 2.56
CA THR A 393 14.47 -13.44 1.36
C THR A 393 13.31 -14.39 1.09
N PHE A 394 12.79 -14.36 -0.13
CA PHE A 394 11.73 -15.24 -0.60
C PHE A 394 12.08 -15.80 -1.98
N ASP A 395 12.05 -17.12 -2.14
CA ASP A 395 12.14 -17.76 -3.45
C ASP A 395 11.27 -19.04 -3.46
N SER A 396 10.40 -19.15 -4.47
CA SER A 396 9.36 -20.17 -4.50
C SER A 396 9.07 -20.57 -5.95
N PRO A 397 9.53 -21.73 -6.44
CA PRO A 397 10.40 -22.65 -5.72
C PRO A 397 11.78 -22.04 -5.47
N ASP A 398 12.47 -22.58 -4.46
CA ASP A 398 13.77 -22.14 -4.02
C ASP A 398 14.86 -22.57 -5.01
N ARG A 399 15.37 -21.56 -5.73
CA ARG A 399 16.52 -21.68 -6.64
C ARG A 399 17.78 -21.06 -6.03
N ILE A 400 17.73 -20.65 -4.77
CA ILE A 400 18.87 -20.10 -4.02
C ILE A 400 19.69 -21.24 -3.43
N TYR A 401 19.03 -22.18 -2.74
CA TYR A 401 19.68 -23.35 -2.13
C TYR A 401 19.45 -24.65 -2.90
N ASP A 402 18.66 -24.61 -3.98
CA ASP A 402 18.23 -25.80 -4.74
C ASP A 402 17.60 -26.84 -3.79
N SER A 403 16.70 -26.41 -2.89
CA SER A 403 16.17 -27.28 -1.84
C SER A 403 15.19 -28.35 -2.32
N GLY A 404 14.63 -28.21 -3.53
CA GLY A 404 13.46 -28.99 -3.97
C GLY A 404 12.19 -28.61 -3.20
N ALA A 405 12.14 -27.37 -2.69
CA ALA A 405 11.11 -26.83 -1.82
C ALA A 405 10.99 -25.30 -2.06
N HIS A 406 10.44 -24.56 -1.10
CA HIS A 406 10.43 -23.08 -1.09
C HIS A 406 11.42 -22.55 -0.07
N VAL A 407 11.75 -21.25 -0.08
CA VAL A 407 12.57 -20.62 0.97
C VAL A 407 11.93 -19.32 1.48
N MET A 408 11.87 -19.20 2.80
CA MET A 408 11.62 -17.95 3.53
C MET A 408 12.77 -17.74 4.51
N ALA A 409 13.49 -16.62 4.41
CA ALA A 409 14.63 -16.37 5.28
C ALA A 409 14.76 -14.91 5.71
N LEU A 410 15.40 -14.69 6.86
CA LEU A 410 15.75 -13.37 7.40
C LEU A 410 17.25 -13.34 7.71
N SER A 411 17.93 -12.26 7.30
CA SER A 411 19.36 -12.05 7.59
C SER A 411 19.72 -10.57 7.81
N ALA A 412 20.88 -10.28 8.40
CA ALA A 412 21.41 -8.92 8.55
C ALA A 412 22.63 -8.69 7.65
N PRO A 413 22.89 -7.44 7.22
CA PRO A 413 22.03 -6.26 7.36
C PRO A 413 20.87 -6.26 6.34
N ALA A 414 19.92 -5.34 6.49
CA ALA A 414 18.89 -5.07 5.49
C ALA A 414 19.48 -4.58 4.16
N VAL A 415 18.70 -4.62 3.08
CA VAL A 415 19.06 -3.95 1.81
C VAL A 415 19.14 -2.44 2.04
N GLY A 416 20.19 -1.80 1.52
CA GLY A 416 20.50 -0.40 1.76
C GLY A 416 21.95 -0.06 1.42
N GLU A 417 22.59 0.80 2.22
CA GLU A 417 23.97 1.26 1.98
C GLU A 417 25.01 0.13 1.95
N LEU A 418 24.75 -0.96 2.69
CA LEU A 418 25.69 -2.07 2.88
C LEU A 418 25.41 -3.29 2.00
N ARG A 419 24.18 -3.41 1.47
CA ARG A 419 23.71 -4.59 0.74
C ARG A 419 22.86 -4.14 -0.43
N PHE A 420 23.20 -4.62 -1.62
CA PHE A 420 22.38 -4.41 -2.81
C PHE A 420 21.08 -5.21 -2.74
N GLU A 421 20.04 -4.67 -3.37
CA GLU A 421 18.82 -5.41 -3.60
C GLU A 421 19.11 -6.71 -4.37
N ASN A 422 18.43 -7.79 -3.98
CA ASN A 422 18.56 -9.16 -4.47
C ASN A 422 19.88 -9.89 -4.16
N GLU A 423 20.84 -9.25 -3.50
CA GLU A 423 22.05 -9.93 -3.01
C GLU A 423 21.79 -10.56 -1.64
N LEU A 424 22.28 -11.79 -1.44
CA LEU A 424 22.09 -12.53 -0.18
C LEU A 424 22.99 -12.01 0.94
N PHE A 425 24.10 -11.36 0.59
CA PHE A 425 25.15 -10.93 1.51
C PHE A 425 25.49 -9.46 1.28
N ALA A 426 25.92 -8.79 2.36
CA ALA A 426 26.37 -7.41 2.25
C ALA A 426 27.71 -7.32 1.51
N HIS A 427 27.88 -6.26 0.71
CA HIS A 427 29.17 -5.93 0.09
C HIS A 427 30.06 -5.12 1.05
N SER A 428 29.50 -4.54 2.11
CA SER A 428 30.24 -3.80 3.12
C SER A 428 29.81 -4.23 4.52
N PRO A 429 30.75 -4.35 5.48
CA PRO A 429 30.40 -4.83 6.79
C PRO A 429 29.76 -3.73 7.65
N PHE A 430 28.98 -4.15 8.63
CA PHE A 430 28.68 -3.32 9.81
C PHE A 430 29.50 -3.81 11.01
N ARG A 431 29.72 -2.94 11.99
CA ARG A 431 30.48 -3.28 13.20
C ARG A 431 29.59 -3.93 14.25
N LEU A 432 29.99 -5.10 14.75
CA LEU A 432 29.47 -5.72 15.96
C LEU A 432 30.48 -5.54 17.09
N GLU A 433 30.13 -4.73 18.08
CA GLU A 433 30.96 -4.47 19.26
C GLU A 433 31.05 -5.70 20.17
N ALA A 434 32.23 -5.89 20.77
CA ALA A 434 32.49 -6.95 21.72
C ALA A 434 31.43 -6.97 22.83
N ASN A 435 30.88 -8.15 23.06
CA ASN A 435 29.90 -8.45 24.08
C ASN A 435 28.55 -7.71 23.98
N LYS A 436 28.28 -6.96 22.92
CA LYS A 436 27.00 -6.29 22.68
C LYS A 436 26.13 -7.20 21.80
N PRO A 437 25.06 -7.80 22.35
CA PRO A 437 24.23 -8.72 21.58
C PRO A 437 23.37 -7.97 20.56
N LEU A 438 23.20 -8.55 19.37
CA LEU A 438 22.13 -8.22 18.45
C LEU A 438 20.97 -9.18 18.65
N LYS A 439 19.74 -8.65 18.59
CA LYS A 439 18.52 -9.41 18.82
C LYS A 439 17.49 -9.09 17.75
N VAL A 440 16.84 -10.13 17.23
CA VAL A 440 15.67 -10.00 16.36
C VAL A 440 14.59 -10.95 16.86
N SER A 441 13.34 -10.46 16.88
CA SER A 441 12.15 -11.25 17.17
C SER A 441 11.33 -11.42 15.89
N MET A 442 10.81 -12.62 15.70
CA MET A 442 9.96 -12.99 14.56
C MET A 442 8.87 -13.95 15.01
N LEU A 443 7.79 -14.03 14.25
CA LEU A 443 6.66 -14.91 14.53
C LEU A 443 6.49 -15.87 13.38
N ILE A 444 6.27 -17.13 13.73
CA ILE A 444 5.78 -18.16 12.81
C ILE A 444 4.29 -18.29 13.03
N ILE A 445 3.52 -18.21 11.96
CA ILE A 445 2.08 -18.40 11.97
C ILE A 445 1.71 -19.64 11.14
N GLY A 446 0.70 -20.39 11.59
CA GLY A 446 0.21 -21.53 10.84
C GLY A 446 -1.22 -21.91 11.23
N GLY A 447 -1.97 -22.40 10.24
CA GLY A 447 -3.36 -22.80 10.40
C GLY A 447 -3.96 -23.36 9.11
N LYS A 448 -5.28 -23.56 9.12
CA LYS A 448 -6.03 -24.00 7.92
C LYS A 448 -6.24 -22.88 6.93
N GLY A 449 -6.12 -23.19 5.64
CA GLY A 449 -6.35 -22.25 4.55
C GLY A 449 -6.17 -22.88 3.17
N LYS A 450 -7.11 -22.61 2.26
CA LYS A 450 -7.00 -22.98 0.83
C LYS A 450 -6.17 -21.99 0.02
N SER A 451 -5.95 -20.80 0.57
CA SER A 451 -5.23 -19.67 -0.02
C SER A 451 -4.35 -19.01 1.06
N VAL A 452 -3.61 -17.95 0.71
CA VAL A 452 -2.83 -17.16 1.68
C VAL A 452 -3.67 -16.16 2.49
N VAL A 453 -4.95 -15.95 2.16
CA VAL A 453 -5.83 -14.99 2.85
C VAL A 453 -5.89 -15.23 4.38
N PRO A 454 -6.01 -16.47 4.90
CA PRO A 454 -5.93 -16.72 6.33
C PRO A 454 -4.61 -16.28 6.99
N ALA A 455 -3.48 -16.30 6.26
CA ALA A 455 -2.21 -15.79 6.77
C ALA A 455 -2.22 -14.26 6.91
N VAL A 456 -2.84 -13.55 5.95
CA VAL A 456 -3.03 -12.09 6.00
C VAL A 456 -3.93 -11.70 7.17
N ARG A 457 -5.03 -12.44 7.38
CA ARG A 457 -5.92 -12.26 8.54
C ARG A 457 -5.18 -12.44 9.85
N HIS A 458 -4.42 -13.54 9.98
CA HIS A 458 -3.65 -13.84 11.17
C HIS A 458 -2.60 -12.74 11.45
N TYR A 459 -1.95 -12.18 10.42
CA TYR A 459 -1.08 -11.01 10.58
C TYR A 459 -1.84 -9.82 11.21
N VAL A 460 -3.00 -9.46 10.64
CA VAL A 460 -3.80 -8.33 11.14
C VAL A 460 -4.35 -8.59 12.54
N ASP A 461 -4.72 -9.82 12.87
CA ASP A 461 -5.18 -10.17 14.22
C ASP A 461 -4.06 -10.00 15.27
N ILE A 462 -2.81 -10.31 14.91
CA ILE A 462 -1.64 -10.16 15.80
C ILE A 462 -1.21 -8.70 15.91
N LYS A 463 -1.05 -8.01 14.77
CA LYS A 463 -0.44 -6.67 14.70
C LYS A 463 -1.44 -5.54 14.85
N GLY A 464 -2.72 -5.82 14.62
CA GLY A 464 -3.74 -4.81 14.41
C GLY A 464 -3.55 -4.07 13.08
N LEU A 465 -4.56 -3.28 12.73
CA LEU A 465 -4.40 -2.24 11.72
C LEU A 465 -3.77 -1.00 12.35
N PRO A 466 -2.81 -0.32 11.69
CA PRO A 466 -2.23 0.93 12.17
C PRO A 466 -3.28 1.99 12.49
N ASP A 467 -2.96 2.97 13.32
CA ASP A 467 -3.88 4.09 13.52
C ASP A 467 -4.06 4.89 12.24
N LEU A 468 -5.23 5.53 12.12
CA LEU A 468 -5.53 6.33 10.94
C LEU A 468 -4.55 7.51 10.89
N PRO A 469 -3.91 7.77 9.74
CA PRO A 469 -3.15 9.01 9.58
C PRO A 469 -4.11 10.20 9.66
N GLU A 470 -3.55 11.37 9.95
CA GLU A 470 -4.27 12.64 9.97
C GLU A 470 -3.94 13.45 8.70
N PHE A 471 -4.93 14.20 8.21
CA PHE A 471 -4.70 15.22 7.20
C PHE A 471 -4.69 16.58 7.91
N GLU A 472 -3.58 17.32 7.77
CA GLU A 472 -3.38 18.59 8.47
C GLU A 472 -4.54 19.57 8.19
N GLY A 473 -5.09 20.16 9.26
CA GLY A 473 -6.25 21.06 9.18
C GLY A 473 -7.62 20.37 8.97
N GLY A 474 -7.64 19.04 8.82
CA GLY A 474 -8.84 18.21 8.81
C GLY A 474 -9.82 18.54 7.68
N PHE A 475 -11.12 18.40 7.97
CA PHE A 475 -12.20 18.51 6.97
C PHE A 475 -12.18 19.83 6.19
N GLY A 476 -12.02 20.97 6.88
CA GLY A 476 -12.05 22.29 6.25
C GLY A 476 -10.88 22.48 5.28
N ALA A 477 -9.68 22.05 5.68
CA ALA A 477 -8.50 22.09 4.82
C ALA A 477 -8.67 21.18 3.59
N ALA A 478 -9.24 19.98 3.76
CA ALA A 478 -9.48 19.06 2.65
C ALA A 478 -10.50 19.62 1.65
N VAL A 479 -11.59 20.22 2.13
CA VAL A 479 -12.58 20.92 1.28
C VAL A 479 -11.90 22.06 0.52
N ASN A 480 -11.09 22.88 1.21
CA ASN A 480 -10.40 24.00 0.59
C ASN A 480 -9.43 23.53 -0.51
N LEU A 481 -8.60 22.51 -0.21
CA LEU A 481 -7.63 21.95 -1.13
C LEU A 481 -8.29 21.42 -2.42
N LEU A 482 -9.33 20.61 -2.28
CA LEU A 482 -10.01 20.01 -3.44
C LEU A 482 -10.83 21.04 -4.23
N ALA A 483 -11.40 22.06 -3.56
CA ALA A 483 -12.08 23.17 -4.23
C ALA A 483 -11.12 23.97 -5.11
N HIS A 484 -9.93 24.31 -4.59
CA HIS A 484 -8.88 24.91 -5.41
C HIS A 484 -8.38 23.97 -6.51
N GLY A 485 -8.42 22.65 -6.30
CA GLY A 485 -8.14 21.68 -7.35
C GLY A 485 -9.10 21.77 -8.53
N TRP A 486 -10.40 21.90 -8.28
CA TRP A 486 -11.38 22.05 -9.36
C TRP A 486 -11.39 23.44 -9.99
N MET A 487 -11.09 24.49 -9.23
CA MET A 487 -11.25 25.87 -9.69
C MET A 487 -9.97 26.51 -10.23
N ASP A 488 -8.81 26.18 -9.66
CA ASP A 488 -7.57 26.93 -9.86
C ASP A 488 -6.45 26.11 -10.51
N SER A 489 -6.62 24.80 -10.69
CA SER A 489 -5.63 23.94 -11.35
C SER A 489 -5.88 23.82 -12.86
N GLU A 490 -4.89 23.31 -13.60
CA GLU A 490 -5.00 23.07 -15.05
C GLU A 490 -6.00 21.93 -15.42
N ILE A 491 -6.63 21.27 -14.42
CA ILE A 491 -7.67 20.25 -14.68
C ILE A 491 -8.92 20.86 -15.31
N ASN A 492 -9.23 22.11 -14.99
CA ASN A 492 -10.40 22.84 -15.45
C ASN A 492 -10.04 23.71 -16.66
N ASN A 493 -10.80 23.54 -17.72
CA ASN A 493 -10.69 24.28 -18.96
C ASN A 493 -12.07 24.84 -19.33
N ASN A 494 -12.45 25.95 -18.68
CA ASN A 494 -13.69 26.69 -18.95
C ASN A 494 -14.95 25.79 -18.85
N GLY A 495 -15.05 25.01 -17.77
CA GLY A 495 -16.17 24.08 -17.51
C GLY A 495 -16.03 22.71 -18.20
N LEU A 496 -14.98 22.49 -18.98
CA LEU A 496 -14.56 21.15 -19.41
C LEU A 496 -13.44 20.66 -18.49
N PHE A 497 -13.41 19.37 -18.19
CA PHE A 497 -12.47 18.80 -17.23
C PHE A 497 -11.61 17.73 -17.87
N ARG A 498 -10.33 17.76 -17.52
CA ARG A 498 -9.38 16.70 -17.88
C ARG A 498 -9.51 15.52 -16.93
N HIS A 499 -9.15 14.34 -17.40
CA HIS A 499 -8.98 13.17 -16.52
C HIS A 499 -7.76 13.34 -15.61
N ALA A 500 -6.65 13.79 -16.18
CA ALA A 500 -5.42 14.17 -15.50
C ALA A 500 -4.72 15.29 -16.28
N VAL A 501 -3.87 16.07 -15.60
CA VAL A 501 -2.97 17.04 -16.24
C VAL A 501 -1.64 16.34 -16.54
N TRP A 502 -1.33 16.16 -17.83
CA TRP A 502 -0.07 15.53 -18.27
C TRP A 502 0.30 15.93 -19.72
N GLY A 503 0.86 17.12 -19.88
CA GLY A 503 1.13 17.68 -21.22
C GLY A 503 -0.14 17.71 -22.08
N ASP A 504 -0.04 17.25 -23.33
CA ASP A 504 -1.17 17.17 -24.26
C ASP A 504 -2.04 15.92 -24.09
N SER A 505 -1.68 15.01 -23.16
CA SER A 505 -2.50 13.84 -22.86
C SER A 505 -3.77 14.25 -22.10
N PHE A 506 -4.80 13.40 -22.17
CA PHE A 506 -6.06 13.58 -21.43
C PHE A 506 -6.72 14.95 -21.68
N GLY A 507 -7.09 15.21 -22.94
CA GLY A 507 -7.81 16.43 -23.33
C GLY A 507 -9.08 16.67 -22.49
N PRO A 508 -9.50 17.93 -22.32
CA PRO A 508 -10.66 18.28 -21.50
C PRO A 508 -11.97 17.79 -22.15
N THR A 509 -12.91 17.33 -21.32
CA THR A 509 -14.21 16.77 -21.73
C THR A 509 -15.33 17.25 -20.79
N ALA A 510 -16.58 17.19 -21.25
CA ALA A 510 -17.73 17.42 -20.36
C ALA A 510 -17.79 16.31 -19.30
N ALA A 511 -18.05 16.66 -18.04
CA ALA A 511 -17.99 15.74 -16.92
C ALA A 511 -19.05 16.06 -15.85
N ALA A 512 -20.12 15.25 -15.77
CA ALA A 512 -21.19 15.44 -14.81
C ALA A 512 -20.79 15.14 -13.36
N ASP A 513 -19.83 14.22 -13.15
CA ASP A 513 -19.26 13.96 -11.82
C ASP A 513 -18.49 15.17 -11.28
N ALA A 514 -17.73 15.87 -12.12
CA ALA A 514 -17.01 17.09 -11.73
C ALA A 514 -17.98 18.17 -11.25
N ALA A 515 -19.06 18.43 -12.01
CA ALA A 515 -20.12 19.36 -11.59
C ALA A 515 -20.73 18.98 -10.23
N MET A 516 -21.05 17.70 -10.04
CA MET A 516 -21.59 17.17 -8.78
C MET A 516 -20.61 17.34 -7.61
N PHE A 517 -19.32 17.08 -7.82
CA PHE A 517 -18.30 17.25 -6.79
C PHE A 517 -18.05 18.71 -6.45
N ILE A 518 -18.05 19.61 -7.44
CA ILE A 518 -17.96 21.06 -7.25
C ILE A 518 -19.14 21.57 -6.41
N ASP A 519 -20.36 21.17 -6.74
CA ASP A 519 -21.57 21.50 -5.98
C ASP A 519 -21.50 20.99 -4.53
N TRP A 520 -21.00 19.77 -4.34
CA TRP A 520 -20.81 19.25 -2.99
C TRP A 520 -19.82 20.12 -2.19
N LEU A 521 -18.73 20.59 -2.80
CA LEU A 521 -17.77 21.48 -2.13
C LEU A 521 -18.34 22.86 -1.85
N ALA A 522 -19.15 23.43 -2.76
CA ALA A 522 -19.84 24.71 -2.54
C ALA A 522 -20.71 24.64 -1.26
N ASN A 523 -21.35 23.49 -1.07
CA ASN A 523 -22.14 23.19 0.11
C ASN A 523 -21.32 22.92 1.38
N HIS A 524 -20.00 22.80 1.34
CA HIS A 524 -19.20 22.46 2.52
C HIS A 524 -18.08 23.44 2.85
N THR A 525 -17.71 24.32 1.92
CA THR A 525 -16.77 25.41 2.21
C THR A 525 -17.39 26.42 3.18
N SER A 526 -16.58 26.96 4.09
CA SER A 526 -16.96 28.10 4.94
C SER A 526 -16.68 29.45 4.28
N ASP A 527 -15.85 29.48 3.22
CA ASP A 527 -15.49 30.69 2.49
C ASP A 527 -16.61 31.08 1.50
N ALA A 528 -17.19 32.26 1.70
CA ALA A 528 -18.28 32.77 0.87
C ALA A 528 -17.84 33.14 -0.55
N GLN A 529 -16.61 33.63 -0.74
CA GLN A 529 -16.09 33.96 -2.06
C GLN A 529 -15.79 32.68 -2.85
N LEU A 530 -15.14 31.71 -2.20
CA LEU A 530 -14.90 30.41 -2.82
C LEU A 530 -16.22 29.68 -3.14
N ARG A 531 -17.22 29.77 -2.27
CA ARG A 531 -18.56 29.23 -2.54
C ARG A 531 -19.16 29.80 -3.82
N ALA A 532 -19.18 31.12 -3.96
CA ALA A 532 -19.72 31.77 -5.16
C ALA A 532 -18.98 31.33 -6.44
N ARG A 533 -17.64 31.19 -6.37
CA ARG A 533 -16.83 30.67 -7.48
C ARG A 533 -17.19 29.23 -7.85
N LEU A 534 -17.39 28.37 -6.85
CA LEU A 534 -17.79 26.97 -7.08
C LEU A 534 -19.20 26.90 -7.69
N GLU A 535 -20.14 27.72 -7.21
CA GLU A 535 -21.50 27.80 -7.78
C GLU A 535 -21.46 28.24 -9.26
N THR A 536 -20.67 29.25 -9.61
CA THR A 536 -20.47 29.63 -11.03
C THR A 536 -19.78 28.53 -11.83
N GLY A 537 -18.74 27.88 -11.28
CA GLY A 537 -18.04 26.79 -11.95
C GLY A 537 -18.92 25.56 -12.20
N GLU A 538 -19.86 25.29 -11.30
CA GLU A 538 -20.88 24.26 -11.48
C GLU A 538 -21.80 24.59 -12.67
N GLU A 539 -22.33 25.81 -12.73
CA GLU A 539 -23.19 26.26 -13.83
C GLU A 539 -22.46 26.18 -15.18
N GLU A 540 -21.20 26.62 -15.24
CA GLU A 540 -20.36 26.49 -16.43
C GLU A 540 -20.18 25.02 -16.84
N ALA A 541 -19.89 24.13 -15.89
CA ALA A 541 -19.74 22.70 -16.14
C ALA A 541 -21.03 22.08 -16.70
N LEU A 542 -22.18 22.39 -16.10
CA LEU A 542 -23.48 21.88 -16.55
C LEU A 542 -23.82 22.38 -17.97
N ASN A 543 -23.49 23.62 -18.30
CA ASN A 543 -23.70 24.18 -19.65
C ASN A 543 -22.84 23.50 -20.73
N ARG A 544 -21.76 22.80 -20.37
CA ARG A 544 -20.95 21.99 -21.30
C ARG A 544 -21.52 20.60 -21.55
N ILE A 545 -22.44 20.12 -20.70
CA ILE A 545 -23.01 18.78 -20.83
C ILE A 545 -24.08 18.82 -21.94
N PRO A 546 -24.00 17.94 -22.96
CA PRO A 546 -25.01 17.90 -24.00
C PRO A 546 -26.40 17.63 -23.41
N SER A 547 -27.40 18.40 -23.85
CA SER A 547 -28.78 18.30 -23.32
C SER A 547 -29.40 16.91 -23.45
N ALA A 548 -28.93 16.08 -24.39
CA ALA A 548 -29.37 14.70 -24.56
C ALA A 548 -28.64 13.69 -23.64
N GLN A 549 -27.52 14.04 -23.02
CA GLN A 549 -26.73 13.14 -22.16
C GLN A 549 -27.31 13.05 -20.74
N PRO A 550 -27.63 11.84 -20.22
CA PRO A 550 -28.30 11.66 -18.93
C PRO A 550 -27.32 11.78 -17.74
N PHE A 551 -26.44 12.78 -17.76
CA PHE A 551 -25.42 13.03 -16.73
C PHE A 551 -24.53 11.80 -16.43
N SER A 552 -24.21 11.02 -17.47
CA SER A 552 -23.34 9.83 -17.37
C SER A 552 -21.86 10.10 -17.68
N SER A 553 -21.52 11.32 -18.15
CA SER A 553 -20.13 11.74 -18.37
C SER A 553 -19.36 11.86 -17.06
N ALA A 554 -18.11 11.41 -17.05
CA ALA A 554 -17.30 11.50 -15.85
C ALA A 554 -15.79 11.39 -16.12
N VAL A 555 -14.99 12.04 -15.28
CA VAL A 555 -13.51 12.04 -15.32
C VAL A 555 -12.86 11.30 -14.14
N SER A 556 -13.57 11.11 -13.04
CA SER A 556 -13.03 10.45 -11.84
C SER A 556 -12.94 8.92 -11.98
N HIS A 557 -12.06 8.29 -11.20
CA HIS A 557 -11.92 6.82 -11.20
C HIS A 557 -13.04 6.15 -10.40
N VAL A 558 -13.46 6.75 -9.29
CA VAL A 558 -14.61 6.29 -8.50
C VAL A 558 -15.89 6.81 -9.15
N ARG A 559 -16.70 5.90 -9.71
CA ARG A 559 -17.94 6.21 -10.43
C ARG A 559 -19.14 5.95 -9.52
N LEU A 560 -19.80 7.02 -9.09
CA LEU A 560 -21.05 6.98 -8.31
C LEU A 560 -22.22 7.42 -9.20
N PRO A 561 -23.41 6.80 -9.13
CA PRO A 561 -24.57 7.18 -9.93
C PRO A 561 -25.32 8.40 -9.33
N THR A 562 -24.59 9.36 -8.78
CA THR A 562 -25.14 10.47 -7.99
C THR A 562 -25.52 11.68 -8.85
N ALA A 563 -24.73 12.02 -9.88
CA ALA A 563 -24.99 13.17 -10.75
C ALA A 563 -26.44 13.23 -11.30
N PRO A 564 -27.04 12.15 -11.86
CA PRO A 564 -28.44 12.19 -12.31
C PRO A 564 -29.46 12.32 -11.16
N LEU A 565 -29.09 11.99 -9.92
CA LEU A 565 -29.93 12.17 -8.74
C LEU A 565 -29.87 13.61 -8.18
N ILE A 566 -28.93 14.44 -8.64
CA ILE A 566 -28.84 15.87 -8.31
C ILE A 566 -29.37 16.72 -9.45
N PHE A 567 -28.92 16.46 -10.68
CA PHE A 567 -29.24 17.29 -11.84
C PHE A 567 -30.49 16.83 -12.61
N GLY A 568 -31.06 15.68 -12.26
CA GLY A 568 -32.26 15.12 -12.87
C GLY A 568 -31.96 14.11 -13.97
N ARG A 569 -33.01 13.71 -14.71
CA ARG A 569 -32.94 12.70 -15.78
C ARG A 569 -32.52 11.30 -15.30
N ALA A 570 -32.86 10.99 -14.06
CA ALA A 570 -32.57 9.69 -13.46
C ALA A 570 -33.23 8.54 -14.24
N TYR A 571 -34.41 8.75 -14.83
CA TYR A 571 -35.06 7.76 -15.69
C TYR A 571 -34.19 7.39 -16.90
N GLU A 572 -33.74 8.38 -17.66
CA GLU A 572 -32.91 8.15 -18.85
C GLU A 572 -31.55 7.55 -18.49
N TYR A 573 -30.98 7.95 -17.34
CA TYR A 573 -29.75 7.35 -16.83
C TYR A 573 -29.94 5.86 -16.53
N VAL A 574 -31.01 5.48 -15.83
CA VAL A 574 -31.31 4.07 -15.52
C VAL A 574 -31.49 3.26 -16.80
N ARG A 575 -32.23 3.79 -17.79
CA ARG A 575 -32.38 3.14 -19.10
C ARG A 575 -31.05 2.97 -19.83
N HIS A 576 -30.17 3.98 -19.76
CA HIS A 576 -28.83 3.90 -20.33
C HIS A 576 -27.99 2.79 -19.67
N ARG A 577 -27.99 2.69 -18.33
CA ARG A 577 -27.27 1.66 -17.56
C ARG A 577 -27.83 0.25 -17.79
N HIS A 578 -29.14 0.12 -17.89
CA HIS A 578 -29.81 -1.15 -18.24
C HIS A 578 -29.33 -1.66 -19.61
N ASN A 579 -29.38 -0.79 -20.64
CA ASN A 579 -28.96 -1.16 -21.99
C ASN A 579 -27.46 -1.46 -22.07
N GLU A 580 -26.63 -0.74 -21.30
CA GLU A 580 -25.20 -1.06 -21.18
C GLU A 580 -25.01 -2.47 -20.61
N SER A 581 -25.77 -2.83 -19.58
CA SER A 581 -25.67 -4.14 -18.91
C SER A 581 -26.01 -5.29 -19.86
N LEU A 582 -27.09 -5.17 -20.63
CA LEU A 582 -27.47 -6.15 -21.66
C LEU A 582 -26.37 -6.32 -22.72
N ARG A 583 -25.71 -5.23 -23.11
CA ARG A 583 -24.59 -5.28 -24.07
C ARG A 583 -23.36 -5.96 -23.46
N LEU A 584 -23.04 -5.68 -22.19
CA LEU A 584 -21.89 -6.27 -21.50
C LEU A 584 -22.06 -7.78 -21.26
N LEU A 585 -23.28 -8.23 -20.95
CA LEU A 585 -23.59 -9.66 -20.80
C LEU A 585 -23.20 -10.46 -22.06
N ARG A 586 -23.42 -9.90 -23.25
CA ARG A 586 -23.05 -10.55 -24.54
C ARG A 586 -21.53 -10.68 -24.75
N SER A 587 -20.71 -10.08 -23.90
CA SER A 587 -19.25 -10.20 -23.97
C SER A 587 -18.69 -11.40 -23.22
N PHE A 588 -19.54 -12.14 -22.50
CA PHE A 588 -19.19 -13.36 -21.79
C PHE A 588 -19.63 -14.58 -22.60
N GLU A 589 -18.84 -15.64 -22.54
CA GLU A 589 -19.18 -16.96 -23.07
C GLU A 589 -20.19 -17.68 -22.17
N GLU A 590 -20.76 -18.77 -22.64
CA GLU A 590 -21.79 -19.55 -21.92
C GLU A 590 -21.28 -20.09 -20.58
N ASN A 591 -19.99 -20.45 -20.51
CA ASN A 591 -19.30 -20.88 -19.28
C ASN A 591 -18.96 -19.72 -18.32
N GLY A 592 -19.30 -18.48 -18.68
CA GLY A 592 -19.03 -17.28 -17.88
C GLY A 592 -17.64 -16.68 -18.09
N ILE A 593 -16.84 -17.17 -19.03
CA ILE A 593 -15.51 -16.61 -19.32
C ILE A 593 -15.64 -15.32 -20.14
N LYS A 594 -14.88 -14.30 -19.73
CA LYS A 594 -14.60 -13.12 -20.56
C LYS A 594 -13.21 -13.22 -21.16
N LEU A 595 -13.15 -13.53 -22.45
CA LEU A 595 -11.86 -13.59 -23.15
C LEU A 595 -11.24 -12.19 -23.32
N TYR A 596 -9.97 -12.09 -22.99
CA TYR A 596 -9.10 -10.99 -23.36
C TYR A 596 -8.94 -10.95 -24.88
N ARG A 597 -9.19 -9.78 -25.46
CA ARG A 597 -9.00 -9.52 -26.88
C ARG A 597 -7.81 -8.56 -27.05
N PRO A 598 -6.68 -9.02 -27.62
CA PRO A 598 -5.50 -8.19 -27.74
C PRO A 598 -5.76 -7.00 -28.67
N GLY A 599 -5.23 -5.84 -28.30
CA GLY A 599 -5.11 -4.69 -29.19
C GLY A 599 -3.77 -4.73 -29.93
N ARG A 600 -3.08 -3.58 -30.01
CA ARG A 600 -1.72 -3.51 -30.55
C ARG A 600 -0.73 -4.38 -29.77
N THR A 601 -0.90 -4.45 -28.46
CA THR A 601 -0.09 -5.28 -27.56
C THR A 601 -0.95 -6.41 -27.00
N ASP A 602 -0.45 -7.63 -27.06
CA ASP A 602 -1.07 -8.78 -26.41
C ASP A 602 -0.58 -8.90 -24.95
N TYR A 603 -1.31 -8.30 -24.01
CA TYR A 603 -1.05 -8.40 -22.58
C TYR A 603 -1.32 -9.81 -22.01
N SER A 604 -1.95 -10.73 -22.75
CA SER A 604 -2.16 -12.10 -22.29
C SER A 604 -0.99 -13.04 -22.57
N LYS A 605 0.01 -12.61 -23.35
CA LYS A 605 1.09 -13.50 -23.83
C LYS A 605 1.90 -14.21 -22.73
N THR A 606 1.93 -13.66 -21.51
CA THR A 606 2.61 -14.25 -20.34
C THR A 606 1.66 -14.88 -19.34
N HIS A 607 0.35 -14.82 -19.59
CA HIS A 607 -0.64 -15.44 -18.73
C HIS A 607 -0.93 -16.87 -19.19
N PHE A 608 -1.19 -17.77 -18.24
CA PHE A 608 -1.50 -19.18 -18.53
C PHE A 608 -2.91 -19.38 -19.11
N ALA A 609 -3.73 -18.32 -19.11
CA ALA A 609 -5.06 -18.28 -19.70
C ALA A 609 -5.27 -16.97 -20.46
N LYS A 610 -6.36 -16.87 -21.22
CA LYS A 610 -6.79 -15.64 -21.90
C LYS A 610 -7.91 -14.90 -21.14
N HIS A 611 -8.05 -15.14 -19.84
CA HIS A 611 -9.05 -14.48 -19.01
C HIS A 611 -8.50 -14.31 -17.59
N ALA A 612 -9.04 -13.34 -16.85
CA ALA A 612 -8.69 -13.12 -15.44
C ALA A 612 -9.88 -12.51 -14.68
N ASN A 613 -9.86 -12.62 -13.35
CA ASN A 613 -10.91 -12.08 -12.48
C ASN A 613 -11.02 -10.55 -12.56
N GLY A 614 -9.93 -9.80 -12.70
CA GLY A 614 -9.96 -8.34 -12.83
C GLY A 614 -10.61 -7.87 -14.13
N LEU A 615 -10.28 -8.53 -15.24
CA LEU A 615 -10.85 -8.26 -16.56
C LEU A 615 -12.36 -8.50 -16.58
N SER A 616 -12.80 -9.61 -15.98
CA SER A 616 -14.21 -10.01 -15.89
C SER A 616 -14.97 -9.17 -14.88
N GLY A 617 -14.38 -8.94 -13.71
CA GLY A 617 -14.95 -8.21 -12.58
C GLY A 617 -15.34 -6.79 -12.93
N ARG A 618 -14.53 -6.08 -13.72
CA ARG A 618 -14.84 -4.71 -14.16
C ARG A 618 -16.21 -4.60 -14.83
N ASP A 619 -16.53 -5.56 -15.70
CA ASP A 619 -17.79 -5.57 -16.42
C ASP A 619 -18.91 -6.17 -15.57
N MET A 620 -18.59 -7.16 -14.71
CA MET A 620 -19.51 -7.74 -13.75
C MET A 620 -20.10 -6.68 -12.79
N VAL A 621 -19.25 -5.75 -12.31
CA VAL A 621 -19.69 -4.61 -11.50
C VAL A 621 -20.73 -3.77 -12.25
N ARG A 622 -20.47 -3.42 -13.52
CA ARG A 622 -21.39 -2.59 -14.31
C ARG A 622 -22.73 -3.28 -14.57
N ILE A 623 -22.69 -4.59 -14.84
CA ILE A 623 -23.89 -5.41 -15.02
C ILE A 623 -24.73 -5.42 -13.74
N LEU A 624 -24.11 -5.67 -12.58
CA LEU A 624 -24.82 -5.73 -11.31
C LEU A 624 -25.30 -4.35 -10.82
N GLU A 625 -24.55 -3.29 -11.07
CA GLU A 625 -25.02 -1.92 -10.84
C GLU A 625 -26.26 -1.61 -11.69
N GLY A 626 -26.24 -1.99 -12.97
CA GLY A 626 -27.40 -1.85 -13.85
C GLY A 626 -28.60 -2.65 -13.35
N ALA A 627 -28.40 -3.88 -12.89
CA ALA A 627 -29.45 -4.71 -12.30
C ALA A 627 -30.00 -4.14 -10.98
N ALA A 628 -29.18 -3.48 -10.16
CA ALA A 628 -29.64 -2.80 -8.95
C ALA A 628 -30.41 -1.51 -9.26
N LEU A 629 -30.00 -0.76 -10.28
CA LEU A 629 -30.69 0.46 -10.73
C LEU A 629 -31.99 0.16 -11.48
N SER A 630 -32.01 -0.91 -12.26
CA SER A 630 -33.10 -1.39 -13.10
C SER A 630 -33.37 -2.85 -12.76
N PRO A 631 -34.24 -3.14 -11.78
CA PRO A 631 -34.48 -4.49 -11.28
C PRO A 631 -35.43 -5.27 -12.19
N ASP A 632 -35.08 -5.28 -13.48
CA ASP A 632 -35.62 -6.19 -14.47
C ASP A 632 -35.27 -7.63 -14.06
N GLU A 633 -36.29 -8.48 -13.94
CA GLU A 633 -36.15 -9.83 -13.39
C GLU A 633 -35.23 -10.70 -14.25
N GLU A 634 -35.30 -10.57 -15.58
CA GLU A 634 -34.46 -11.32 -16.51
C GLU A 634 -32.98 -10.89 -16.38
N LEU A 635 -32.72 -9.59 -16.34
CA LEU A 635 -31.38 -9.05 -16.12
C LEU A 635 -30.81 -9.48 -14.76
N ILE A 636 -31.58 -9.41 -13.69
CA ILE A 636 -31.17 -9.86 -12.36
C ILE A 636 -30.76 -11.34 -12.40
N ASN A 637 -31.63 -12.20 -12.96
CA ASN A 637 -31.38 -13.63 -13.01
C ASN A 637 -30.10 -13.95 -13.81
N LYS A 638 -29.93 -13.34 -14.99
CA LYS A 638 -28.71 -13.50 -15.81
C LYS A 638 -27.46 -12.98 -15.11
N ALA A 639 -27.55 -11.84 -14.42
CA ALA A 639 -26.43 -11.26 -13.70
C ALA A 639 -25.97 -12.15 -12.52
N LEU A 640 -26.92 -12.70 -11.76
CA LEU A 640 -26.61 -13.60 -10.64
C LEU A 640 -26.10 -14.97 -11.12
N GLU A 641 -26.64 -15.51 -12.21
CA GLU A 641 -26.12 -16.74 -12.82
C GLU A 641 -24.68 -16.54 -13.30
N LEU A 642 -24.39 -15.41 -13.97
CA LEU A 642 -23.04 -15.08 -14.39
C LEU A 642 -22.09 -14.93 -13.18
N LEU A 643 -22.54 -14.30 -12.09
CA LEU A 643 -21.76 -14.17 -10.86
C LEU A 643 -21.46 -15.53 -10.20
N ASP A 644 -22.41 -16.47 -10.26
CA ASP A 644 -22.18 -17.85 -9.82
C ASP A 644 -21.09 -18.53 -10.68
N LYS A 645 -21.11 -18.32 -12.01
CA LYS A 645 -20.03 -18.79 -12.90
C LYS A 645 -18.69 -18.12 -12.58
N GLN A 646 -18.68 -16.82 -12.25
CA GLN A 646 -17.44 -16.15 -11.78
C GLN A 646 -16.90 -16.79 -10.50
N THR A 647 -17.79 -17.20 -9.58
CA THR A 647 -17.39 -17.84 -8.32
C THR A 647 -16.71 -19.18 -8.59
N VAL A 648 -17.28 -20.01 -9.48
CA VAL A 648 -16.71 -21.30 -9.87
C VAL A 648 -15.32 -21.14 -10.50
N LEU A 649 -15.13 -20.09 -11.31
CA LEU A 649 -13.86 -19.85 -12.01
C LEU A 649 -12.76 -19.27 -11.10
N TYR A 650 -13.12 -18.42 -10.14
CA TYR A 650 -12.15 -17.52 -9.49
C TYR A 650 -12.12 -17.56 -7.97
N ALA A 651 -13.03 -18.25 -7.29
CA ALA A 651 -12.93 -18.39 -5.83
C ALA A 651 -11.56 -18.96 -5.43
N ASP A 652 -11.00 -18.46 -4.32
CA ASP A 652 -9.68 -18.85 -3.82
C ASP A 652 -8.48 -18.55 -4.77
N THR A 653 -8.66 -17.77 -5.84
CA THR A 653 -7.58 -17.38 -6.77
C THR A 653 -6.90 -16.05 -6.40
N VAL A 654 -5.77 -15.76 -7.05
CA VAL A 654 -5.04 -14.48 -6.94
C VAL A 654 -5.76 -13.38 -7.73
N PRO A 655 -5.92 -12.15 -7.20
CA PRO A 655 -6.55 -11.04 -7.92
C PRO A 655 -5.63 -10.56 -9.07
N ARG A 656 -6.02 -10.72 -10.34
CA ARG A 656 -5.16 -10.45 -11.52
C ARG A 656 -5.87 -9.66 -12.63
N GLY A 657 -5.09 -8.87 -13.36
CA GLY A 657 -5.40 -8.46 -14.73
C GLY A 657 -6.59 -7.50 -14.89
N ALA A 658 -6.69 -6.44 -14.10
CA ALA A 658 -7.69 -5.38 -14.31
C ALA A 658 -7.16 -4.22 -15.16
N GLN A 659 -5.83 -4.03 -15.23
CA GLN A 659 -5.15 -2.94 -15.94
C GLN A 659 -4.55 -3.30 -17.32
N THR A 660 -5.22 -4.16 -18.09
CA THR A 660 -4.71 -4.69 -19.37
C THR A 660 -4.76 -3.71 -20.56
N TRP A 661 -4.62 -2.42 -20.28
CA TRP A 661 -4.27 -1.39 -21.27
C TRP A 661 -2.76 -1.10 -21.26
N GLU A 662 -2.08 -1.38 -20.15
CA GLU A 662 -0.63 -1.15 -19.99
C GLU A 662 0.10 -2.26 -19.20
N VAL A 663 -0.62 -3.01 -18.36
CA VAL A 663 -0.05 -4.05 -17.48
C VAL A 663 -0.38 -5.45 -18.05
N PRO A 664 0.52 -6.44 -17.94
CA PRO A 664 0.25 -7.81 -18.35
C PRO A 664 -1.01 -8.39 -17.66
N LEU A 665 -1.80 -9.19 -18.39
CA LEU A 665 -2.99 -9.88 -17.86
C LEU A 665 -2.62 -10.81 -16.69
N HIS A 666 -1.39 -11.32 -16.68
CA HIS A 666 -0.87 -12.15 -15.61
C HIS A 666 -0.80 -11.42 -14.26
N THR A 667 -0.67 -10.10 -14.23
CA THR A 667 -0.16 -9.42 -13.04
C THR A 667 -1.18 -9.30 -11.90
N PRO A 668 -0.77 -9.58 -10.64
CA PRO A 668 -1.60 -9.32 -9.47
C PRO A 668 -1.96 -7.84 -9.32
N ASP A 669 -3.22 -7.55 -8.99
CA ASP A 669 -3.81 -6.22 -9.19
C ASP A 669 -4.86 -5.88 -8.11
N ILE A 670 -4.71 -4.73 -7.45
CA ILE A 670 -5.65 -4.31 -6.40
C ILE A 670 -7.04 -3.96 -6.96
N LEU A 671 -7.13 -3.48 -8.21
CA LEU A 671 -8.41 -3.19 -8.86
C LEU A 671 -9.19 -4.48 -9.13
N ALA A 672 -8.52 -5.59 -9.35
CA ALA A 672 -9.20 -6.88 -9.45
C ALA A 672 -9.91 -7.21 -8.13
N SER A 673 -9.24 -7.00 -6.98
CA SER A 673 -9.88 -7.14 -5.66
C SER A 673 -11.06 -6.18 -5.52
N ALA A 674 -10.89 -4.90 -5.88
CA ALA A 674 -11.95 -3.89 -5.81
C ALA A 674 -13.21 -4.27 -6.59
N HIS A 675 -13.02 -4.72 -7.83
CA HIS A 675 -14.14 -5.13 -8.69
C HIS A 675 -14.86 -6.35 -8.15
N MET A 676 -14.12 -7.37 -7.69
CA MET A 676 -14.74 -8.58 -7.16
C MET A 676 -15.51 -8.29 -5.86
N ILE A 677 -14.97 -7.49 -4.94
CA ILE A 677 -15.71 -7.05 -3.74
C ILE A 677 -17.03 -6.39 -4.15
N LYS A 678 -16.96 -5.37 -5.01
CA LYS A 678 -18.15 -4.61 -5.39
C LYS A 678 -19.18 -5.50 -6.10
N ALA A 679 -18.75 -6.39 -6.98
CA ALA A 679 -19.63 -7.35 -7.64
C ALA A 679 -20.33 -8.26 -6.62
N TYR A 680 -19.59 -8.86 -5.70
CA TYR A 680 -20.18 -9.77 -4.71
C TYR A 680 -21.06 -9.05 -3.69
N VAL A 681 -20.73 -7.84 -3.27
CA VAL A 681 -21.63 -7.05 -2.40
C VAL A 681 -22.91 -6.70 -3.13
N LEU A 682 -22.85 -6.28 -4.40
CA LEU A 682 -24.06 -6.05 -5.20
C LEU A 682 -24.89 -7.33 -5.38
N GLY A 683 -24.24 -8.48 -5.63
CA GLY A 683 -24.89 -9.78 -5.68
C GLY A 683 -25.61 -10.13 -4.37
N TYR A 684 -24.99 -9.85 -3.23
CA TYR A 684 -25.61 -10.00 -1.91
C TYR A 684 -26.80 -9.04 -1.73
N ILE A 685 -26.65 -7.76 -2.06
CA ILE A 685 -27.73 -6.78 -1.95
C ILE A 685 -28.93 -7.21 -2.81
N ILE A 686 -28.68 -7.62 -4.06
CA ILE A 686 -29.73 -8.02 -5.01
C ILE A 686 -30.42 -9.32 -4.57
N SER A 687 -29.70 -10.30 -4.05
CA SER A 687 -30.25 -11.65 -3.84
C SER A 687 -30.53 -12.02 -2.37
N GLY A 688 -29.86 -11.37 -1.42
CA GLY A 688 -29.83 -11.76 0.00
C GLY A 688 -29.04 -13.04 0.30
N LYS A 689 -28.33 -13.63 -0.68
CA LYS A 689 -27.61 -14.91 -0.50
C LYS A 689 -26.26 -14.70 0.19
N GLU A 690 -26.09 -15.29 1.37
CA GLU A 690 -24.87 -15.15 2.20
C GLU A 690 -23.58 -15.57 1.48
N LYS A 691 -23.64 -16.58 0.58
CA LYS A 691 -22.48 -17.02 -0.21
C LYS A 691 -21.78 -15.87 -0.95
N TYR A 692 -22.51 -14.84 -1.37
CA TYR A 692 -21.92 -13.68 -2.02
C TYR A 692 -21.24 -12.76 -1.01
N LEU A 693 -21.81 -12.58 0.18
CA LEU A 693 -21.17 -11.79 1.23
C LEU A 693 -19.87 -12.47 1.71
N GLU A 694 -19.87 -13.80 1.83
CA GLU A 694 -18.65 -14.59 2.10
C GLU A 694 -17.56 -14.37 1.04
N GLN A 695 -17.92 -14.38 -0.25
CA GLN A 695 -16.98 -14.06 -1.32
C GLN A 695 -16.51 -12.61 -1.26
N ALA A 696 -17.39 -11.65 -0.96
CA ALA A 696 -17.00 -10.26 -0.79
C ALA A 696 -15.95 -10.08 0.33
N ARG A 697 -16.14 -10.77 1.47
CA ARG A 697 -15.16 -10.80 2.58
C ARG A 697 -13.83 -11.40 2.13
N TYR A 698 -13.87 -12.50 1.36
CA TYR A 698 -12.65 -13.12 0.82
C TYR A 698 -11.87 -12.14 -0.07
N TRP A 699 -12.53 -11.54 -1.06
CA TRP A 699 -11.91 -10.59 -2.00
C TRP A 699 -11.49 -9.27 -1.34
N ALA A 700 -12.10 -8.88 -0.22
CA ALA A 700 -11.60 -7.78 0.59
C ALA A 700 -10.19 -8.11 1.12
N TRP A 701 -9.99 -9.29 1.69
CA TRP A 701 -8.65 -9.67 2.17
C TRP A 701 -7.60 -9.80 1.06
N THR A 702 -7.97 -10.08 -0.19
CA THR A 702 -6.99 -10.19 -1.28
C THR A 702 -6.38 -8.84 -1.69
N GLY A 703 -7.02 -7.72 -1.38
CA GLY A 703 -6.49 -6.38 -1.64
C GLY A 703 -5.54 -5.87 -0.56
N VAL A 704 -5.62 -6.41 0.67
CA VAL A 704 -4.79 -5.97 1.81
C VAL A 704 -3.27 -6.08 1.54
N PRO A 705 -2.73 -7.13 0.89
CA PRO A 705 -1.32 -7.19 0.51
C PRO A 705 -0.76 -6.02 -0.31
N PHE A 706 -1.62 -5.18 -0.90
CA PHE A 706 -1.23 -4.00 -1.67
C PHE A 706 -1.23 -2.71 -0.84
N VAL A 707 -1.68 -2.77 0.42
CA VAL A 707 -1.84 -1.62 1.34
C VAL A 707 -0.71 -1.62 2.35
N TYR A 708 0.00 -0.51 2.48
CA TYR A 708 1.04 -0.34 3.50
C TYR A 708 0.42 -0.35 4.90
N LEU A 709 0.63 -1.43 5.66
CA LEU A 709 0.23 -1.57 7.07
C LEU A 709 1.41 -1.37 8.03
N TYR A 710 2.57 -0.99 7.50
CA TYR A 710 3.74 -0.60 8.25
C TYR A 710 4.38 0.62 7.58
N PRO A 711 4.94 1.60 8.34
CA PRO A 711 5.57 2.76 7.74
C PRO A 711 6.76 2.37 6.85
N PRO A 712 6.71 2.61 5.52
CA PRO A 712 7.77 2.18 4.62
C PRO A 712 9.03 3.05 4.70
N THR A 713 8.89 4.27 5.19
CA THR A 713 9.97 5.24 5.41
C THR A 713 9.68 6.03 6.69
N SER A 714 10.63 6.87 7.12
CA SER A 714 10.44 7.77 8.26
C SER A 714 9.59 9.01 7.95
N GLY A 715 9.11 9.15 6.71
CA GLY A 715 8.26 10.28 6.30
C GLY A 715 6.83 10.15 6.83
N GLU A 716 6.09 11.26 6.80
CA GLU A 716 4.71 11.32 7.30
C GLU A 716 3.74 10.47 6.46
N VAL A 717 3.94 10.46 5.14
CA VAL A 717 3.11 9.74 4.18
C VAL A 717 3.67 8.34 3.96
N GLY A 718 2.82 7.33 4.14
CA GLY A 718 3.18 5.95 3.81
C GLY A 718 2.19 4.93 4.36
N LEU A 719 1.67 5.12 5.58
CA LEU A 719 0.60 4.27 6.10
C LEU A 719 -0.66 4.38 5.23
N TYR A 720 -1.24 3.23 4.89
CA TYR A 720 -2.39 3.10 3.98
C TYR A 720 -2.17 3.64 2.56
N ALA A 721 -0.94 3.99 2.19
CA ALA A 721 -0.57 4.10 0.79
C ALA A 721 -0.81 2.75 0.10
N THR A 722 -1.13 2.79 -1.20
CA THR A 722 -1.44 1.58 -1.97
C THR A 722 -0.57 1.50 -3.21
N ILE A 723 -0.04 0.31 -3.50
CA ILE A 723 0.57 0.01 -4.80
C ILE A 723 -0.51 -0.59 -5.73
N PRO A 724 -0.46 -0.35 -7.05
CA PRO A 724 -1.54 -0.74 -7.94
C PRO A 724 -1.46 -2.23 -8.33
N VAL A 725 -0.26 -2.69 -8.68
CA VAL A 725 0.00 -4.02 -9.21
C VAL A 725 1.38 -4.54 -8.78
N LEU A 726 1.57 -5.85 -8.79
CA LEU A 726 2.87 -6.50 -8.55
C LEU A 726 3.62 -6.77 -9.86
N GLY A 727 3.82 -5.72 -10.67
CA GLY A 727 4.42 -5.84 -12.00
C GLY A 727 4.87 -4.51 -12.59
N ALA A 728 5.03 -4.46 -13.91
CA ALA A 728 5.49 -3.28 -14.63
C ALA A 728 4.67 -2.97 -15.88
N THR A 729 4.55 -1.69 -16.22
CA THR A 729 3.97 -1.27 -17.50
C THR A 729 4.79 -1.83 -18.67
N ASN A 730 4.11 -2.48 -19.61
CA ASN A 730 4.72 -3.18 -20.75
C ASN A 730 5.85 -4.13 -20.35
N TRP A 731 5.74 -4.81 -19.20
CA TRP A 731 6.79 -5.65 -18.60
C TRP A 731 8.09 -4.88 -18.28
N GLN A 732 8.20 -3.58 -18.48
CA GLN A 732 9.50 -2.88 -18.46
C GLN A 732 9.59 -1.77 -17.42
N ALA A 733 8.75 -0.74 -17.57
CA ALA A 733 8.80 0.45 -16.74
C ALA A 733 7.53 1.32 -16.93
N PRO A 734 7.12 2.06 -15.89
CA PRO A 734 7.64 1.99 -14.52
C PRO A 734 7.40 0.63 -13.85
N LEU A 735 8.21 0.32 -12.83
CA LEU A 735 8.00 -0.82 -11.93
C LEU A 735 7.10 -0.35 -10.79
N TRP A 736 5.96 -1.00 -10.59
CA TRP A 736 4.95 -0.55 -9.64
C TRP A 736 5.14 -1.10 -8.22
N ILE A 737 5.99 -2.11 -8.05
CA ILE A 737 6.36 -2.66 -6.74
C ILE A 737 7.10 -1.59 -5.93
N GLY A 738 6.54 -1.25 -4.75
CA GLY A 738 7.06 -0.22 -3.86
C GLY A 738 6.78 1.23 -4.27
N LEU A 739 5.92 1.43 -5.27
CA LEU A 739 5.60 2.74 -5.82
C LEU A 739 4.09 3.01 -5.66
N PRO A 740 3.68 3.81 -4.66
CA PRO A 740 2.27 4.12 -4.46
C PRO A 740 1.59 4.76 -5.66
N VAL A 741 0.41 4.24 -6.01
CA VAL A 741 -0.52 4.73 -7.04
C VAL A 741 -1.92 4.75 -6.44
N GLN A 742 -2.24 5.86 -5.77
CA GLN A 742 -3.32 5.86 -4.79
C GLN A 742 -4.71 5.80 -5.40
N TRP A 743 -4.90 6.21 -6.65
CA TRP A 743 -6.21 6.16 -7.30
C TRP A 743 -6.74 4.73 -7.43
N CYS A 744 -5.86 3.73 -7.60
CA CYS A 744 -6.24 2.31 -7.59
C CYS A 744 -6.77 1.89 -6.22
N GLY A 745 -6.05 2.29 -5.16
CA GLY A 745 -6.48 2.13 -3.78
C GLY A 745 -7.82 2.79 -3.47
N LEU A 746 -8.09 3.97 -4.04
CA LEU A 746 -9.36 4.70 -3.83
C LEU A 746 -10.57 3.97 -4.46
N VAL A 747 -10.38 3.24 -5.56
CA VAL A 747 -11.42 2.36 -6.11
C VAL A 747 -11.67 1.15 -5.20
N TYR A 748 -10.61 0.57 -4.64
CA TYR A 748 -10.70 -0.49 -3.63
C TYR A 748 -11.37 0.01 -2.33
N CYS A 749 -11.01 1.19 -1.86
CA CYS A 749 -11.66 1.90 -0.74
C CYS A 749 -13.17 2.05 -0.95
N SER A 750 -13.60 2.44 -2.16
CA SER A 750 -15.01 2.55 -2.49
C SER A 750 -15.77 1.23 -2.33
N ALA A 751 -15.18 0.12 -2.77
CA ALA A 751 -15.75 -1.21 -2.60
C ALA A 751 -15.79 -1.64 -1.12
N LEU A 752 -14.76 -1.31 -0.33
CA LEU A 752 -14.73 -1.57 1.12
C LEU A 752 -15.77 -0.77 1.89
N HIS A 753 -16.01 0.50 1.53
CA HIS A 753 -17.08 1.28 2.13
C HIS A 753 -18.43 0.60 1.93
N LEU A 754 -18.73 0.14 0.71
CA LEU A 754 -19.95 -0.59 0.41
C LEU A 754 -20.05 -1.91 1.20
N LEU A 755 -18.98 -2.69 1.28
CA LEU A 755 -18.94 -3.93 2.07
C LEU A 755 -19.21 -3.67 3.56
N SER A 756 -18.64 -2.60 4.11
CA SER A 756 -18.73 -2.28 5.54
C SER A 756 -20.16 -2.05 6.04
N GLU A 757 -21.10 -1.77 5.14
CA GLU A 757 -22.52 -1.61 5.50
C GLU A 757 -23.21 -2.94 5.79
N TYR A 758 -22.64 -4.04 5.30
CA TYR A 758 -23.22 -5.38 5.39
C TYR A 758 -22.35 -6.35 6.19
N ASP A 759 -21.11 -5.96 6.49
CA ASP A 759 -20.17 -6.73 7.30
C ASP A 759 -19.57 -5.86 8.42
N ALA A 760 -20.33 -5.68 9.50
CA ALA A 760 -19.97 -4.80 10.61
C ALA A 760 -18.82 -5.33 11.49
N GLU A 761 -18.58 -6.64 11.47
CA GLU A 761 -17.46 -7.26 12.20
C GLU A 761 -16.12 -7.00 11.52
N GLY A 762 -16.13 -6.68 10.22
CA GLY A 762 -14.94 -6.38 9.45
C GLY A 762 -14.35 -5.01 9.76
N GLN A 763 -13.02 -4.91 9.73
CA GLN A 763 -12.31 -3.64 9.93
C GLN A 763 -12.23 -2.78 8.64
N TRP A 764 -13.16 -2.99 7.71
CA TRP A 764 -13.17 -2.42 6.36
C TRP A 764 -13.21 -0.89 6.36
N GLN A 765 -13.98 -0.28 7.27
CA GLN A 765 -14.04 1.17 7.38
C GLN A 765 -12.70 1.78 7.78
N LYS A 766 -11.91 1.12 8.64
CA LYS A 766 -10.61 1.63 9.05
C LYS A 766 -9.64 1.63 7.86
N ILE A 767 -9.59 0.54 7.11
CA ILE A 767 -8.77 0.44 5.89
C ILE A 767 -9.19 1.50 4.86
N ALA A 768 -10.49 1.60 4.56
CA ALA A 768 -11.03 2.55 3.61
C ALA A 768 -10.70 4.01 3.99
N LYS A 769 -10.91 4.39 5.26
CA LYS A 769 -10.57 5.73 5.76
C LYS A 769 -9.08 6.01 5.67
N GLY A 770 -8.24 5.05 6.04
CA GLY A 770 -6.78 5.20 5.93
C GLY A 770 -6.33 5.48 4.51
N ILE A 771 -6.88 4.74 3.53
CA ILE A 771 -6.58 4.92 2.10
C ILE A 771 -7.02 6.32 1.61
N THR A 772 -8.21 6.78 2.01
CA THR A 772 -8.69 8.12 1.66
C THR A 772 -7.78 9.21 2.25
N THR A 773 -7.40 9.09 3.53
CA THR A 773 -6.49 10.06 4.16
C THR A 773 -5.11 10.07 3.50
N ALA A 774 -4.54 8.91 3.19
CA ALA A 774 -3.27 8.82 2.47
C ALA A 774 -3.35 9.51 1.10
N GLY A 775 -4.48 9.38 0.39
CA GLY A 775 -4.72 10.12 -0.86
C GLY A 775 -4.74 11.64 -0.69
N LEU A 776 -5.33 12.14 0.39
CA LEU A 776 -5.28 13.58 0.72
C LEU A 776 -3.86 14.04 1.04
N GLN A 777 -3.11 13.28 1.83
CA GLN A 777 -1.70 13.61 2.16
C GLN A 777 -0.79 13.63 0.91
N MET A 778 -1.10 12.82 -0.11
CA MET A 778 -0.35 12.78 -1.37
C MET A 778 -0.76 13.87 -2.37
N THR A 779 -1.91 14.52 -2.18
CA THR A 779 -2.46 15.52 -3.11
C THR A 779 -1.51 16.72 -3.23
N TRP A 780 -1.33 17.27 -4.44
CA TRP A 780 -0.42 18.42 -4.62
C TRP A 780 -0.87 19.61 -3.77
N PRO A 781 0.07 20.27 -3.08
CA PRO A 781 -0.25 21.39 -2.20
C PRO A 781 -0.68 22.63 -2.98
N VAL A 782 -1.34 23.57 -2.30
CA VAL A 782 -1.78 24.87 -2.84
C VAL A 782 -0.64 25.79 -3.33
N THR A 783 0.61 25.45 -3.01
CA THR A 783 1.81 26.12 -3.50
C THR A 783 2.13 25.75 -4.94
N ASP A 784 1.67 24.59 -5.43
CA ASP A 784 1.77 24.20 -6.84
C ASP A 784 0.55 24.68 -7.61
N LYS A 785 0.57 25.92 -8.11
CA LYS A 785 -0.63 26.53 -8.72
C LYS A 785 -1.22 25.74 -9.89
N LYS A 786 -0.39 25.02 -10.63
CA LYS A 786 -0.84 24.24 -11.79
C LYS A 786 -1.56 22.95 -11.41
N ARG A 787 -1.12 22.32 -10.31
CA ARG A 787 -1.57 20.97 -9.92
C ARG A 787 -2.22 20.89 -8.54
N GLN A 788 -2.31 21.99 -7.81
CA GLN A 788 -2.90 22.05 -6.48
C GLN A 788 -4.22 21.30 -6.43
N GLY A 789 -4.46 20.54 -5.35
CA GLY A 789 -5.71 19.80 -5.17
C GLY A 789 -5.90 18.59 -6.09
N LEU A 790 -4.94 18.30 -6.97
CA LEU A 790 -4.95 17.09 -7.81
C LEU A 790 -4.27 15.92 -7.07
N LEU A 791 -4.74 14.71 -7.36
CA LEU A 791 -4.16 13.48 -6.80
C LEU A 791 -3.03 13.00 -7.72
N PRO A 792 -1.82 12.68 -7.21
CA PRO A 792 -0.79 12.11 -8.06
C PRO A 792 -1.09 10.69 -8.49
N ASP A 793 -0.70 10.40 -9.73
CA ASP A 793 -0.57 9.03 -10.20
C ASP A 793 0.53 8.29 -9.42
N ILE A 794 1.63 8.96 -9.05
CA ILE A 794 2.75 8.35 -8.34
C ILE A 794 3.15 9.16 -7.11
N PHE A 795 3.41 8.50 -5.98
CA PHE A 795 4.04 9.14 -4.82
C PHE A 795 5.38 8.49 -4.47
N ASN A 796 6.45 9.29 -4.38
CA ASN A 796 7.79 8.77 -4.07
C ASN A 796 8.01 8.73 -2.55
N LEU A 797 7.94 7.54 -1.94
CA LEU A 797 7.95 7.35 -0.49
C LEU A 797 9.21 7.84 0.23
N ARG A 798 10.40 7.70 -0.36
CA ARG A 798 11.65 8.15 0.31
C ARG A 798 11.80 9.66 0.30
N GLN A 799 11.26 10.29 -0.74
CA GLN A 799 11.35 11.72 -0.99
C GLN A 799 10.15 12.49 -0.42
N GLN A 800 9.02 11.80 -0.20
CA GLN A 800 7.76 12.38 0.24
C GLN A 800 7.22 13.42 -0.77
N ILE A 801 7.24 13.07 -2.06
CA ILE A 801 6.80 13.96 -3.15
C ILE A 801 5.81 13.30 -4.11
N SER A 802 4.84 14.10 -4.55
CA SER A 802 3.88 13.78 -5.60
C SER A 802 4.51 13.86 -7.00
N ALA A 803 4.19 12.91 -7.87
CA ALA A 803 4.75 12.78 -9.22
C ALA A 803 3.76 12.13 -10.21
N GLY A 804 4.15 12.10 -11.49
CA GLY A 804 3.34 11.53 -12.58
C GLY A 804 2.17 12.43 -13.00
N PRO A 805 1.23 11.90 -13.81
CA PRO A 805 -0.01 12.58 -14.18
C PRO A 805 -0.77 13.10 -12.95
N ALA A 806 -1.27 14.33 -13.03
CA ALA A 806 -2.03 14.93 -11.94
C ALA A 806 -3.53 14.71 -12.11
N ILE A 807 -4.07 13.72 -11.41
CA ILE A 807 -5.43 13.19 -11.56
C ILE A 807 -6.45 14.13 -10.90
N ASN A 808 -7.62 14.24 -11.51
CA ASN A 808 -8.74 15.07 -11.02
C ASN A 808 -9.07 14.88 -9.52
N PRO A 809 -9.52 15.94 -8.82
CA PRO A 809 -9.79 15.89 -7.38
C PRO A 809 -10.90 14.90 -6.98
N GLY A 810 -11.87 14.67 -7.88
CA GLY A 810 -13.04 13.83 -7.61
C GLY A 810 -12.71 12.40 -7.20
N THR A 811 -11.55 11.90 -7.65
CA THR A 811 -11.08 10.55 -7.26
C THR A 811 -10.80 10.45 -5.76
N ALA A 812 -10.17 11.46 -5.15
CA ALA A 812 -9.94 11.52 -3.70
C ALA A 812 -11.19 12.01 -2.93
N GLN A 813 -12.00 12.86 -3.56
CA GLN A 813 -13.19 13.44 -2.96
C GLN A 813 -14.32 12.43 -2.72
N ALA A 814 -14.41 11.35 -3.51
CA ALA A 814 -15.55 10.43 -3.55
C ALA A 814 -16.00 9.87 -2.19
N HIS A 815 -15.06 9.70 -1.25
CA HIS A 815 -15.34 9.22 0.11
C HIS A 815 -14.85 10.17 1.21
N LEU A 816 -14.72 11.46 0.88
CA LEU A 816 -14.38 12.51 1.86
C LEU A 816 -15.46 12.66 2.94
N ALA A 817 -16.73 12.48 2.57
CA ALA A 817 -17.84 12.57 3.51
C ALA A 817 -17.75 11.46 4.58
N GLU A 818 -17.50 10.22 4.15
CA GLU A 818 -17.38 9.06 5.03
C GLU A 818 -16.15 9.13 5.94
N LEU A 819 -15.03 9.67 5.43
CA LEU A 819 -13.81 9.90 6.23
C LEU A 819 -14.12 10.76 7.47
N TYR A 820 -14.83 11.88 7.27
CA TYR A 820 -15.11 12.88 8.31
C TYR A 820 -16.50 12.75 8.96
N GLY A 821 -17.24 11.65 8.71
CA GLY A 821 -18.57 11.44 9.29
C GLY A 821 -19.61 12.47 8.86
N ARG A 822 -19.51 12.99 7.62
CA ARG A 822 -20.40 13.98 7.01
C ARG A 822 -21.47 13.35 6.10
N GLY A 823 -21.84 12.10 6.36
CA GLY A 823 -22.81 11.35 5.57
C GLY A 823 -22.17 10.63 4.38
N LYS A 824 -22.91 10.55 3.27
CA LYS A 824 -22.52 9.87 2.02
C LYS A 824 -22.88 10.71 0.81
N ILE A 825 -22.14 10.56 -0.28
CA ILE A 825 -22.44 11.17 -1.59
C ILE A 825 -23.38 10.26 -2.42
N TYR A 826 -23.49 8.98 -2.07
CA TYR A 826 -24.42 8.03 -2.65
C TYR A 826 -24.83 7.00 -1.61
N ASP A 827 -26.10 6.62 -1.58
CA ASP A 827 -26.57 5.49 -0.78
C ASP A 827 -27.61 4.67 -1.57
N MET A 828 -27.63 3.37 -1.28
CA MET A 828 -28.53 2.41 -1.91
C MET A 828 -28.98 1.37 -0.90
N LYS A 829 -30.29 1.16 -0.79
CA LYS A 829 -30.89 0.16 0.10
C LYS A 829 -31.92 -0.68 -0.63
N LYS A 830 -31.86 -2.00 -0.45
CA LYS A 830 -32.92 -2.93 -0.88
C LYS A 830 -33.92 -3.12 0.24
N LEU A 831 -35.21 -2.93 -0.06
CA LEU A 831 -36.35 -3.21 0.80
C LEU A 831 -36.69 -4.69 0.70
N ARG A 832 -36.50 -5.45 1.78
CA ARG A 832 -36.48 -6.92 1.72
C ARG A 832 -37.87 -7.50 1.45
N ASN A 833 -38.92 -6.91 2.00
CA ASN A 833 -40.27 -7.46 1.90
C ASN A 833 -40.95 -7.13 0.57
N ARG A 834 -40.42 -6.15 -0.17
CA ARG A 834 -41.01 -5.63 -1.42
C ARG A 834 -40.11 -5.81 -2.64
N GLY A 835 -38.83 -6.08 -2.45
CA GLY A 835 -37.86 -6.20 -3.54
C GLY A 835 -37.42 -4.85 -4.15
N TRP A 836 -37.90 -3.72 -3.63
CA TRP A 836 -37.59 -2.39 -4.17
C TRP A 836 -36.16 -1.98 -3.84
N PHE A 837 -35.51 -1.25 -4.75
CA PHE A 837 -34.24 -0.58 -4.47
C PHE A 837 -34.48 0.93 -4.36
N VAL A 838 -33.96 1.52 -3.29
CA VAL A 838 -34.02 2.96 -3.03
C VAL A 838 -32.62 3.53 -3.22
N HIS A 839 -32.50 4.52 -4.09
CA HIS A 839 -31.25 5.20 -4.42
C HIS A 839 -31.37 6.69 -4.11
N THR A 840 -30.38 7.22 -3.40
CA THR A 840 -30.34 8.64 -3.02
C THR A 840 -28.92 9.20 -3.12
N PRO A 841 -28.77 10.52 -3.37
CA PRO A 841 -27.48 11.19 -3.34
C PRO A 841 -27.02 11.53 -1.92
N CYS A 842 -27.54 10.83 -0.90
CA CYS A 842 -27.33 11.11 0.52
C CYS A 842 -27.69 9.87 1.33
N VAL A 843 -27.48 9.89 2.65
CA VAL A 843 -27.77 8.76 3.54
C VAL A 843 -29.26 8.41 3.54
N ILE A 844 -29.56 7.10 3.52
CA ILE A 844 -30.89 6.52 3.76
C ILE A 844 -30.93 5.97 5.19
N SER A 845 -31.92 6.39 5.98
CA SER A 845 -32.11 5.97 7.37
C SER A 845 -33.58 5.70 7.70
N ASP A 846 -33.85 5.21 8.91
CA ASP A 846 -35.20 4.99 9.47
C ASP A 846 -36.15 4.16 8.58
N ILE A 847 -35.62 3.17 7.87
CA ILE A 847 -36.42 2.31 6.99
C ILE A 847 -37.38 1.48 7.84
N ARG A 848 -38.67 1.54 7.51
CA ARG A 848 -39.72 0.67 8.05
C ARG A 848 -40.59 0.15 6.91
N GLU A 849 -40.82 -1.16 6.92
CA GLU A 849 -41.68 -1.86 5.97
C GLU A 849 -42.84 -2.50 6.74
N ASP A 850 -44.08 -2.15 6.39
CA ASP A 850 -45.28 -2.81 6.89
C ASP A 850 -46.24 -3.16 5.73
N ARG A 851 -47.34 -3.84 6.05
CA ARG A 851 -48.35 -4.23 5.04
C ARG A 851 -48.97 -3.02 4.33
N GLY A 852 -49.12 -1.90 5.04
CA GLY A 852 -49.76 -0.67 4.58
C GLY A 852 -48.81 0.33 3.90
N GLY A 853 -47.50 0.10 3.90
CA GLY A 853 -46.56 0.95 3.18
C GLY A 853 -45.08 0.80 3.57
N VAL A 854 -44.29 1.76 3.10
CA VAL A 854 -42.86 1.94 3.42
C VAL A 854 -42.66 3.35 3.94
N THR A 855 -41.84 3.51 4.97
CA THR A 855 -41.28 4.81 5.35
C THR A 855 -39.77 4.77 5.43
N PHE A 856 -39.09 5.84 5.02
CA PHE A 856 -37.65 6.01 5.21
C PHE A 856 -37.29 7.51 5.20
N THR A 857 -36.11 7.85 5.68
CA THR A 857 -35.56 9.21 5.72
C THR A 857 -34.43 9.33 4.72
N ALA A 858 -34.46 10.39 3.90
CA ALA A 858 -33.33 10.83 3.08
C ALA A 858 -32.76 12.13 3.66
N ASP A 859 -31.45 12.14 3.94
CA ASP A 859 -30.78 13.29 4.57
C ASP A 859 -30.73 14.54 3.69
N GLY A 860 -30.87 14.36 2.38
CA GLY A 860 -30.88 15.41 1.37
C GLY A 860 -29.50 15.98 1.03
N TRP A 861 -29.52 16.94 0.12
CA TRP A 861 -28.34 17.62 -0.40
C TRP A 861 -28.41 19.13 -0.08
N ARG A 862 -28.37 19.44 1.23
CA ARG A 862 -28.69 20.76 1.79
C ARG A 862 -30.03 21.30 1.25
N ASN A 863 -30.00 22.46 0.60
CA ASN A 863 -31.16 23.20 0.09
C ASN A 863 -31.41 22.92 -1.40
N LYS A 864 -30.57 22.08 -2.03
CA LYS A 864 -30.68 21.77 -3.45
C LYS A 864 -31.84 20.82 -3.70
N THR A 865 -32.44 20.97 -4.87
CA THR A 865 -33.40 19.97 -5.35
C THR A 865 -32.64 18.69 -5.68
N TYR A 866 -33.17 17.54 -5.25
CA TYR A 866 -32.59 16.23 -5.54
C TYR A 866 -33.70 15.20 -5.78
N TYR A 867 -33.32 14.08 -6.35
CA TYR A 867 -34.23 13.02 -6.79
C TYR A 867 -33.94 11.73 -6.03
N VAL A 868 -35.00 11.12 -5.50
CA VAL A 868 -34.96 9.77 -4.95
C VAL A 868 -35.49 8.83 -6.03
N LEU A 869 -34.68 7.87 -6.45
CA LEU A 869 -35.08 6.83 -7.37
C LEU A 869 -35.50 5.59 -6.57
N ILE A 870 -36.70 5.09 -6.83
CA ILE A 870 -37.18 3.81 -6.32
C ILE A 870 -37.46 2.93 -7.52
N SER A 871 -36.77 1.80 -7.60
CA SER A 871 -36.88 0.85 -8.70
C SER A 871 -37.47 -0.48 -8.20
N GLY A 872 -38.18 -1.18 -9.09
CA GLY A 872 -38.86 -2.46 -8.79
C GLY A 872 -40.29 -2.28 -8.25
N ILE A 873 -40.88 -1.10 -8.46
CA ILE A 873 -42.25 -0.81 -8.03
C ILE A 873 -43.22 -1.08 -9.18
N GLU A 874 -43.89 -2.23 -9.16
CA GLU A 874 -44.74 -2.70 -10.26
C GLU A 874 -46.00 -1.86 -10.50
N LYS A 875 -46.55 -1.24 -9.45
CA LYS A 875 -47.81 -0.50 -9.50
C LYS A 875 -47.62 0.89 -8.93
N GLU A 876 -48.32 1.86 -9.51
CA GLU A 876 -48.28 3.22 -9.00
C GLU A 876 -48.78 3.25 -7.55
N PRO A 877 -48.00 3.81 -6.60
CA PRO A 877 -48.46 3.93 -5.22
C PRO A 877 -49.64 4.89 -5.11
N LYS A 878 -50.61 4.52 -4.28
CA LYS A 878 -51.86 5.26 -4.05
C LYS A 878 -51.59 6.58 -3.34
N ASP A 879 -50.68 6.58 -2.37
CA ASP A 879 -50.24 7.77 -1.64
C ASP A 879 -48.71 7.78 -1.55
N VAL A 880 -48.11 8.91 -1.95
CA VAL A 880 -46.70 9.21 -1.69
C VAL A 880 -46.66 10.52 -0.91
N GLY A 881 -46.42 10.40 0.38
CA GLY A 881 -46.32 11.51 1.30
C GLY A 881 -44.86 11.86 1.59
N VAL A 882 -44.58 13.15 1.71
CA VAL A 882 -43.28 13.66 2.17
C VAL A 882 -43.51 14.65 3.31
N ARG A 883 -42.66 14.57 4.35
CA ARG A 883 -42.55 15.62 5.38
C ARG A 883 -41.11 16.01 5.61
N LYS A 884 -40.85 17.30 5.80
CA LYS A 884 -39.52 17.80 6.16
C LYS A 884 -39.19 17.36 7.59
N VAL A 885 -37.94 16.98 7.81
CA VAL A 885 -37.45 16.64 9.16
C VAL A 885 -36.58 17.81 9.63
N PHE A 886 -37.06 18.54 10.63
CA PHE A 886 -36.31 19.62 11.29
C PHE A 886 -35.69 19.10 12.59
N GLN A 887 -34.46 19.51 12.91
CA GLN A 887 -33.75 19.05 14.10
C GLN A 887 -34.37 19.50 15.45
N ILE A 888 -35.32 20.45 15.45
CA ILE A 888 -35.75 21.19 16.65
C ILE A 888 -37.27 21.05 16.96
N SER A 889 -38.06 20.37 16.12
CA SER A 889 -39.52 20.30 16.29
C SER A 889 -39.96 19.07 17.10
N THR A 890 -40.68 19.28 18.21
CA THR A 890 -41.28 18.21 19.04
C THR A 890 -42.52 17.57 18.41
N GLU A 891 -43.17 18.23 17.45
CA GLU A 891 -44.28 17.67 16.67
C GLU A 891 -43.86 17.42 15.21
N PRO A 892 -44.11 16.22 14.67
CA PRO A 892 -43.78 15.95 13.29
C PRO A 892 -44.76 16.64 12.34
N SER A 893 -44.23 17.38 11.36
CA SER A 893 -45.06 17.99 10.31
C SER A 893 -45.95 16.94 9.61
N PRO A 894 -47.17 17.30 9.18
CA PRO A 894 -48.03 16.38 8.44
C PRO A 894 -47.38 16.01 7.11
N PHE A 895 -47.62 14.78 6.65
CA PHE A 895 -47.22 14.37 5.30
C PHE A 895 -48.00 15.17 4.27
N LYS A 896 -47.29 15.73 3.30
CA LYS A 896 -47.85 16.41 2.13
C LYS A 896 -47.66 15.53 0.90
N PRO A 897 -48.54 15.59 -0.12
CA PRO A 897 -48.32 14.89 -1.37
C PRO A 897 -46.97 15.24 -1.99
N ALA A 898 -46.22 14.22 -2.42
CA ALA A 898 -44.92 14.39 -3.03
C ALA A 898 -45.05 14.77 -4.52
N LYS A 899 -44.10 15.59 -5.01
CA LYS A 899 -43.88 15.69 -6.46
C LYS A 899 -43.22 14.38 -6.90
N LYS A 900 -43.93 13.60 -7.73
CA LYS A 900 -43.50 12.27 -8.17
C LYS A 900 -43.72 12.06 -9.66
N GLU A 901 -42.92 11.19 -10.24
CA GLU A 901 -43.07 10.67 -11.61
C GLU A 901 -43.01 9.15 -11.55
N PHE A 902 -44.02 8.47 -12.11
CA PHE A 902 -44.10 7.01 -12.14
C PHE A 902 -44.05 6.51 -13.59
N TYR A 903 -43.12 5.60 -13.86
CA TYR A 903 -42.92 4.99 -15.17
C TYR A 903 -43.35 3.53 -15.10
N SER A 904 -44.63 3.28 -15.36
CA SER A 904 -45.28 1.97 -15.20
C SER A 904 -44.64 0.86 -16.02
N GLU A 905 -44.20 1.16 -17.25
CA GLU A 905 -43.57 0.18 -18.15
C GLU A 905 -42.30 -0.44 -17.59
N HIS A 906 -41.62 0.24 -16.66
CA HIS A 906 -40.33 -0.18 -16.13
C HIS A 906 -40.29 -0.27 -14.60
N GLY A 907 -41.41 0.05 -13.94
CA GLY A 907 -41.54 -0.01 -12.48
C GLY A 907 -40.62 0.95 -11.73
N TYR A 908 -40.55 2.21 -12.18
CA TYR A 908 -39.75 3.25 -11.52
C TYR A 908 -40.63 4.36 -10.94
N LEU A 909 -40.29 4.78 -9.72
CA LEU A 909 -40.85 5.96 -9.06
C LEU A 909 -39.71 6.92 -8.75
N ILE A 910 -39.81 8.14 -9.26
CA ILE A 910 -38.89 9.24 -8.96
C ILE A 910 -39.61 10.25 -8.07
N ILE A 911 -39.01 10.60 -6.94
CA ILE A 911 -39.55 11.58 -6.00
C ILE A 911 -38.63 12.80 -5.94
N THR A 912 -39.17 13.99 -6.16
CA THR A 912 -38.42 15.25 -6.07
C THR A 912 -38.46 15.83 -4.65
N LEU A 913 -37.29 16.10 -4.07
CA LEU A 913 -37.13 16.64 -2.72
C LEU A 913 -36.24 17.89 -2.72
N LYS A 914 -36.32 18.73 -1.67
CA LYS A 914 -35.53 19.98 -1.52
C LYS A 914 -34.80 20.13 -0.18
N ALA A 915 -34.97 19.17 0.72
CA ALA A 915 -34.41 19.18 2.06
C ALA A 915 -34.40 17.77 2.63
N LYS A 916 -33.78 17.59 3.81
CA LYS A 916 -33.92 16.38 4.62
C LYS A 916 -35.40 16.07 4.83
N SER A 917 -35.82 14.88 4.40
CA SER A 917 -37.23 14.54 4.35
C SER A 917 -37.47 13.08 4.71
N GLN A 918 -38.56 12.84 5.42
CA GLN A 918 -39.12 11.51 5.56
C GLN A 918 -40.16 11.27 4.47
N ILE A 919 -40.05 10.13 3.81
CA ILE A 919 -40.90 9.69 2.72
C ILE A 919 -41.79 8.56 3.23
N ARG A 920 -43.06 8.57 2.82
CA ARG A 920 -44.04 7.51 3.05
C ARG A 920 -44.68 7.10 1.74
N ILE A 921 -44.72 5.82 1.45
CA ILE A 921 -45.29 5.24 0.23
C ILE A 921 -46.32 4.20 0.64
N ARG A 922 -47.55 4.30 0.13
CA ARG A 922 -48.66 3.38 0.42
C ARG A 922 -49.28 2.79 -0.84
#